data_AF-A0A1Q6E0L0-F1
#
_entry.id   AF-A0A1Q6E0L0-F1
#
_cell.length_a   1.000
_cell.length_b   1.000
_cell.length_c   1.000
_cell.angle_alpha   90.00
_cell.angle_beta   90.00
_cell.angle_gamma   90.00
#
_symmetry.space_group_name_H-M   'P 1'
#
loop_
_entity.id
_entity.type
_entity.pdbx_description
1 polymer ?
#
loop_
_entity_poly.entity_id
_entity_poly.type
_entity_poly.pdbx_seq_one_letter_code
_entity_poly.pdbx_strand_id
1 'polypeptide(L)'
;MNARIESMSHGDGKVYLQMVLDRMHPDAEVLLDARLKDGAKIPAHLFPFNPLEETSQANYVVVLPHFDVREVDLTFLEYAGESSPLTQSRLTVELNMMRWRTRFNAFVHNELLEQMFDIEREYCSGRMNVYFTDAIEDGDEIVVKMLADMPHAEGSDVMVDFTDGCGIEVDLPVYPLVDEIIPPANYGEGERLRIGFSVRVAAAAKDFCVTVYDANEQIPGGFAYFCDETFGPLDESFSYCAIDASIDSRYGRWFVRHCETLAGLEEQRSHSFAVQPQISLVMPLYPGDECYLSAAMASLSLQTYTHFELVLVDMGANELSLTSALREWEGDERVVHLVPEAELDEGAARLTGLLQSKGEVCAVLEPSVVLAPEALYEYVRRINEVMDKEGIKNSHGVGPCDVVYTNHDSFDRDGGLHTPQFKPVFSPDLLYSYNYLGPLVFLSRRVLEAIQSSVGFSSESFDYDLVLKATAQAERVERIDKVLYHVQNAASISPDADRISSRREEEAFRTGRKVLANHLRRNGIDALVLADVSDRLYTVRYRMPDETPTLSVVVLAGDDASLLDACLSSIEQSVIPRDTPIYVVVNQETSRDVVVYGEHLVRKNRARVIAYQGSSNRAAMANLGFSQSTSDYVLVVDGDVEFADPEALNCMLTHCIREDVGIVGAKTLFADDTIRHAGMMVGPYESASEIGANMPRSARGYLGRLQCASNVSAVSLSAMMVKRAAYDSAKGFDERFQVSNCDVDFCLKVAKEGYLIAYNGGVEAYRKGSDSGGRSALTEKQQLRAEREKAFLHYRWPHLFVDGDPYMSSCLDPRAPYFLLGPVQ
;
A
#
# COMPACT_ATOMS: atom_id res chain seq x y z
N MET A 1 -7.38 46.12 -35.37
CA MET A 1 -6.41 45.07 -35.02
C MET A 1 -5.83 44.33 -36.23
N ASN A 2 -4.52 44.01 -36.20
CA ASN A 2 -3.85 43.05 -37.08
C ASN A 2 -3.11 42.02 -36.21
N ALA A 3 -3.25 40.72 -36.51
CA ALA A 3 -2.62 39.64 -35.75
C ALA A 3 -1.58 38.90 -36.59
N ARG A 4 -0.37 38.71 -36.05
CA ARG A 4 0.68 37.90 -36.68
C ARG A 4 1.45 37.08 -35.64
N ILE A 5 1.89 35.89 -36.05
CA ILE A 5 2.79 35.04 -35.26
C ILE A 5 4.22 35.53 -35.45
N GLU A 6 4.91 35.80 -34.35
CA GLU A 6 6.34 36.10 -34.33
C GLU A 6 7.16 34.81 -34.22
N SER A 7 6.79 33.94 -33.29
CA SER A 7 7.39 32.63 -33.11
C SER A 7 6.39 31.63 -32.52
N MET A 8 6.76 30.35 -32.52
CA MET A 8 5.93 29.25 -32.01
C MET A 8 6.82 28.16 -31.41
N SER A 9 6.35 27.52 -30.36
CA SER A 9 6.95 26.37 -29.67
C SER A 9 5.87 25.40 -29.19
N HIS A 10 6.30 24.22 -28.74
CA HIS A 10 5.42 23.26 -28.07
C HIS A 10 6.13 22.63 -26.88
N GLY A 11 5.35 22.17 -25.90
CA GLY A 11 5.80 21.52 -24.67
C GLY A 11 4.59 21.07 -23.85
N ASP A 12 4.71 19.99 -23.09
CA ASP A 12 3.65 19.42 -22.23
C ASP A 12 2.28 19.28 -22.92
N GLY A 13 2.29 18.78 -24.16
CA GLY A 13 1.08 18.61 -24.97
C GLY A 13 0.40 19.91 -25.41
N LYS A 14 1.05 21.06 -25.25
CA LYS A 14 0.54 22.39 -25.62
C LYS A 14 1.40 23.06 -26.69
N VAL A 15 0.76 23.97 -27.42
CA VAL A 15 1.36 24.85 -28.43
C VAL A 15 1.31 26.28 -27.92
N TYR A 16 2.44 26.97 -27.99
CA TYR A 16 2.58 28.34 -27.56
C TYR A 16 2.95 29.21 -28.76
N LEU A 17 2.15 30.24 -29.05
CA LEU A 17 2.36 31.17 -30.15
C LEU A 17 2.69 32.54 -29.56
N GLN A 18 3.87 33.08 -29.89
CA GLN A 18 4.15 34.49 -29.64
C GLN A 18 3.43 35.32 -30.69
N MET A 19 2.58 36.23 -30.22
CA MET A 19 1.69 37.01 -31.05
C MET A 19 2.02 38.49 -30.95
N VAL A 20 1.97 39.16 -32.11
CA VAL A 20 1.90 40.62 -32.19
C VAL A 20 0.49 41.00 -32.59
N LEU A 21 -0.22 41.67 -31.69
CA LEU A 21 -1.49 42.34 -31.97
C LEU A 21 -1.25 43.85 -32.06
N ASP A 22 -1.35 44.41 -33.26
CA ASP A 22 -1.14 45.85 -33.51
C ASP A 22 -2.44 46.56 -33.96
N ARG A 23 -2.43 47.90 -33.93
CA ARG A 23 -3.59 48.75 -34.31
C ARG A 23 -4.87 48.41 -33.53
N MET A 24 -4.73 48.20 -32.22
CA MET A 24 -5.84 48.07 -31.28
C MET A 24 -6.21 49.45 -30.73
N HIS A 25 -7.48 49.63 -30.38
CA HIS A 25 -7.93 50.77 -29.59
C HIS A 25 -7.22 50.73 -28.21
N PRO A 26 -6.79 51.88 -27.64
CA PRO A 26 -6.03 51.91 -26.39
C PRO A 26 -6.71 51.22 -25.20
N ASP A 27 -8.04 51.19 -25.19
CA ASP A 27 -8.87 50.60 -24.14
C ASP A 27 -9.59 49.31 -24.61
N ALA A 28 -9.11 48.65 -25.66
CA ALA A 28 -9.75 47.45 -26.17
C ALA A 28 -9.39 46.19 -25.37
N GLU A 29 -10.40 45.35 -25.13
CA GLU A 29 -10.22 43.96 -24.71
C GLU A 29 -10.25 43.04 -25.94
N VAL A 30 -9.44 41.99 -25.94
CA VAL A 30 -9.37 41.04 -27.04
C VAL A 30 -9.82 39.66 -26.57
N LEU A 31 -10.84 39.12 -27.23
CA LEU A 31 -11.26 37.72 -27.04
C LEU A 31 -10.70 36.84 -28.16
N LEU A 32 -10.32 35.62 -27.81
CA LEU A 32 -9.83 34.61 -28.73
C LEU A 32 -10.89 33.51 -28.91
N ASP A 33 -11.26 33.22 -30.16
CA ASP A 33 -12.02 32.04 -30.56
C ASP A 33 -11.11 31.14 -31.39
N ALA A 34 -10.91 29.90 -30.94
CA ALA A 34 -10.08 28.91 -31.62
C ALA A 34 -10.96 27.75 -32.08
N ARG A 35 -10.78 27.33 -33.34
CA ARG A 35 -11.57 26.25 -33.94
C ARG A 35 -10.73 25.32 -34.80
N LEU A 36 -11.14 24.06 -34.82
CA LEU A 36 -10.69 23.09 -35.83
C LEU A 36 -11.32 23.42 -37.20
N LYS A 37 -10.80 22.81 -38.27
CA LYS A 37 -11.26 23.03 -39.65
C LYS A 37 -12.71 22.62 -39.91
N ASP A 38 -13.25 21.69 -39.14
CA ASP A 38 -14.66 21.29 -39.19
C ASP A 38 -15.58 22.27 -38.44
N GLY A 39 -15.01 23.28 -37.76
CA GLY A 39 -15.72 24.31 -37.01
C GLY A 39 -15.89 24.00 -35.53
N ALA A 40 -15.43 22.84 -35.04
CA ALA A 40 -15.42 22.50 -33.62
C ALA A 40 -14.61 23.51 -32.83
N LYS A 41 -15.15 24.00 -31.71
CA LYS A 41 -14.47 24.94 -30.82
C LYS A 41 -13.48 24.18 -29.96
N ILE A 42 -12.28 24.71 -29.78
CA ILE A 42 -11.25 24.13 -28.91
C ILE A 42 -10.86 25.12 -27.81
N PRO A 43 -10.36 24.64 -26.65
CA PRO A 43 -9.88 25.54 -25.62
C PRO A 43 -8.64 26.28 -26.11
N ALA A 44 -8.52 27.55 -25.73
CA ALA A 44 -7.42 28.42 -26.12
C ALA A 44 -7.28 29.57 -25.14
N HIS A 45 -6.04 29.90 -24.78
CA HIS A 45 -5.74 31.02 -23.88
C HIS A 45 -5.02 32.13 -24.64
N LEU A 46 -5.33 33.38 -24.31
CA LEU A 46 -4.63 34.57 -24.79
C LEU A 46 -4.11 35.34 -23.57
N PHE A 47 -2.80 35.37 -23.37
CA PHE A 47 -2.17 36.04 -22.25
C PHE A 47 -1.40 37.27 -22.72
N PRO A 48 -1.49 38.42 -22.01
CA PRO A 48 -0.57 39.52 -22.23
C PRO A 48 0.88 39.06 -21.99
N PHE A 49 1.80 39.53 -22.83
CA PHE A 49 3.19 39.10 -22.79
C PHE A 49 4.11 40.31 -22.87
N ASN A 50 5.10 40.36 -21.98
CA ASN A 50 6.15 41.38 -22.01
C ASN A 50 7.51 40.67 -22.16
N PRO A 51 8.01 40.51 -23.39
CA PRO A 51 9.21 39.70 -23.65
C PRO A 51 10.43 40.30 -22.96
N LEU A 52 11.26 39.44 -22.35
CA LEU A 52 12.53 39.86 -21.76
C LEU A 52 13.56 40.32 -22.82
N GLU A 53 13.51 39.75 -24.02
CA GLU A 53 14.35 40.21 -25.13
C GLU A 53 13.80 41.49 -25.75
N GLU A 54 14.60 42.56 -25.66
CA GLU A 54 14.26 43.88 -26.23
C GLU A 54 14.03 43.87 -27.76
N THR A 55 14.46 42.82 -28.46
CA THR A 55 14.26 42.66 -29.91
C THR A 55 12.91 42.09 -30.29
N SER A 56 12.19 41.45 -29.36
CA SER A 56 10.89 40.86 -29.65
C SER A 56 9.80 41.93 -29.68
N GLN A 57 8.86 41.80 -30.62
CA GLN A 57 7.70 42.70 -30.73
C GLN A 57 6.42 42.06 -30.18
N ALA A 58 6.50 40.84 -29.64
CA ALA A 58 5.39 40.08 -29.11
C ALA A 58 4.79 40.81 -27.91
N ASN A 59 3.47 40.90 -27.88
CA ASN A 59 2.71 41.51 -26.79
C ASN A 59 1.65 40.56 -26.22
N TYR A 60 1.47 39.38 -26.83
CA TYR A 60 0.63 38.31 -26.33
C TYR A 60 1.25 36.93 -26.56
N VAL A 61 0.86 35.96 -25.74
CA VAL A 61 1.05 34.52 -25.99
C VAL A 61 -0.30 33.85 -26.16
N VAL A 62 -0.47 33.08 -27.23
CA VAL A 62 -1.61 32.17 -27.39
C VAL A 62 -1.19 30.76 -27.00
N VAL A 63 -1.97 30.10 -26.15
CA VAL A 63 -1.75 28.70 -25.75
C VAL A 63 -2.91 27.84 -26.26
N LEU A 64 -2.59 26.74 -26.95
CA LEU A 64 -3.54 25.79 -27.55
C LEU A 64 -3.15 24.35 -27.20
N PRO A 65 -4.09 23.40 -27.14
CA PRO A 65 -3.75 21.97 -27.12
C PRO A 65 -3.02 21.56 -28.41
N HIS A 66 -2.07 20.65 -28.29
CA HIS A 66 -1.35 20.08 -29.43
C HIS A 66 -2.07 18.85 -29.98
N PHE A 67 -3.23 19.08 -30.63
CA PHE A 67 -3.97 18.03 -31.32
C PHE A 67 -3.22 17.52 -32.57
N ASP A 68 -3.42 16.25 -32.94
CA ASP A 68 -2.99 15.62 -34.18
C ASP A 68 -3.86 16.05 -35.37
N VAL A 69 -3.90 17.36 -35.59
CA VAL A 69 -4.64 18.01 -36.67
C VAL A 69 -3.71 18.89 -37.47
N ARG A 70 -4.01 19.06 -38.76
CA ARG A 70 -3.13 19.83 -39.65
C ARG A 70 -3.09 21.31 -39.33
N GLU A 71 -4.25 21.91 -39.09
CA GLU A 71 -4.44 23.35 -39.00
C GLU A 71 -5.52 23.71 -37.98
N VAL A 72 -5.31 24.82 -37.27
CA VAL A 72 -6.26 25.45 -36.35
C VAL A 72 -6.54 26.88 -36.81
N ASP A 73 -7.79 27.30 -36.79
CA ASP A 73 -8.21 28.66 -37.12
C ASP A 73 -8.43 29.48 -35.85
N LEU A 74 -7.74 30.62 -35.75
CA LEU A 74 -7.82 31.58 -34.65
C LEU A 74 -8.55 32.84 -35.11
N THR A 75 -9.53 33.28 -34.34
CA THR A 75 -10.25 34.55 -34.54
C THR A 75 -10.09 35.42 -33.30
N PHE A 76 -9.48 36.59 -33.48
CA PHE A 76 -9.31 37.61 -32.44
C PHE A 76 -10.40 38.66 -32.61
N LEU A 77 -11.16 38.93 -31.55
CA LEU A 77 -12.28 39.87 -31.52
C LEU A 77 -11.96 41.03 -30.58
N GLU A 78 -11.94 42.25 -31.10
CA GLU A 78 -11.65 43.48 -30.34
C GLU A 78 -12.95 44.10 -29.81
N TYR A 79 -13.06 44.34 -28.50
CA TYR A 79 -14.21 44.96 -27.84
C TYR A 79 -13.81 46.24 -27.10
N ALA A 80 -14.72 47.21 -26.99
CA ALA A 80 -14.58 48.38 -26.12
C ALA A 80 -15.87 48.62 -25.31
N GLY A 81 -16.31 47.59 -24.57
CA GLY A 81 -17.48 47.67 -23.68
C GLY A 81 -18.86 47.63 -24.35
N GLU A 82 -18.94 47.48 -25.69
CA GLU A 82 -20.19 47.29 -26.44
C GLU A 82 -20.46 45.81 -26.74
N SER A 83 -21.72 45.44 -27.00
CA SER A 83 -22.13 44.05 -27.27
C SER A 83 -21.71 43.49 -28.65
N SER A 84 -21.03 44.28 -29.48
CA SER A 84 -20.55 43.86 -30.81
C SER A 84 -19.06 44.21 -30.98
N PRO A 85 -18.27 43.33 -31.62
CA PRO A 85 -16.84 43.57 -31.78
C PRO A 85 -16.55 44.76 -32.71
N LEU A 86 -15.61 45.61 -32.32
CA LEU A 86 -15.11 46.75 -33.11
C LEU A 86 -14.44 46.28 -34.40
N THR A 87 -13.66 45.20 -34.31
CA THR A 87 -13.00 44.58 -35.45
C THR A 87 -12.64 43.13 -35.13
N GLN A 88 -12.27 42.38 -36.17
CA GLN A 88 -11.81 41.00 -36.04
C GLN A 88 -10.57 40.77 -36.90
N SER A 89 -9.68 39.91 -36.44
CA SER A 89 -8.54 39.40 -37.20
C SER A 89 -8.57 37.88 -37.19
N ARG A 90 -8.27 37.24 -38.33
CA ARG A 90 -8.24 35.77 -38.44
C ARG A 90 -6.87 35.29 -38.87
N LEU A 91 -6.44 34.17 -38.30
CA LEU A 91 -5.15 33.56 -38.59
C LEU A 91 -5.28 32.03 -38.55
N THR A 92 -4.73 31.34 -39.55
CA THR A 92 -4.65 29.88 -39.55
C THR A 92 -3.25 29.45 -39.13
N VAL A 93 -3.15 28.53 -38.19
CA VAL A 93 -1.91 27.98 -37.66
C VAL A 93 -1.72 26.56 -38.21
N GLU A 94 -0.60 26.30 -38.88
CA GLU A 94 -0.21 24.94 -39.31
C GLU A 94 0.57 24.23 -38.19
N LEU A 95 0.03 23.13 -37.64
CA LEU A 95 0.63 22.41 -36.51
C LEU A 95 1.69 21.38 -36.98
N ASN A 96 1.60 20.88 -38.22
CA ASN A 96 2.46 19.80 -38.74
C ASN A 96 3.95 20.16 -38.92
N MET A 97 4.31 21.45 -38.91
CA MET A 97 5.72 21.90 -39.07
C MET A 97 6.47 22.06 -37.73
N MET A 98 5.84 21.72 -36.60
CA MET A 98 6.34 22.12 -35.28
C MET A 98 7.58 21.38 -34.80
N ARG A 99 7.67 20.06 -34.98
CA ARG A 99 8.82 19.27 -34.50
C ARG A 99 10.19 19.75 -35.01
N TRP A 100 10.25 20.34 -36.21
CA TRP A 100 11.47 20.88 -36.80
C TRP A 100 11.78 22.32 -36.36
N ARG A 101 10.76 23.15 -36.09
CA ARG A 101 10.93 24.56 -35.70
C ARG A 101 11.29 24.71 -34.22
N THR A 102 10.74 23.90 -33.33
CA THR A 102 11.08 23.92 -31.89
C THR A 102 12.54 23.56 -31.64
N ARG A 103 13.07 22.54 -32.34
CA ARG A 103 14.50 22.16 -32.25
C ARG A 103 15.45 23.25 -32.74
N PHE A 104 14.99 24.11 -33.65
CA PHE A 104 15.77 25.24 -34.15
C PHE A 104 15.71 26.43 -33.15
N ASN A 105 14.55 26.71 -32.56
CA ASN A 105 14.37 27.81 -31.60
C ASN A 105 15.05 27.55 -30.25
N ALA A 106 15.02 26.31 -29.74
CA ALA A 106 15.72 25.92 -28.50
C ALA A 106 17.26 26.09 -28.60
N PHE A 107 17.81 26.14 -29.82
CA PHE A 107 19.23 26.37 -30.04
C PHE A 107 19.62 27.87 -30.05
N VAL A 108 18.63 28.79 -30.10
CA VAL A 108 18.85 30.22 -30.39
C VAL A 108 18.30 31.15 -29.29
N HIS A 109 17.19 30.82 -28.61
CA HIS A 109 16.52 31.72 -27.65
C HIS A 109 15.97 30.96 -26.42
N ASN A 110 16.83 30.63 -25.45
CA ASN A 110 16.42 29.80 -24.30
C ASN A 110 15.55 30.56 -23.28
N GLU A 111 15.85 31.85 -23.02
CA GLU A 111 15.17 32.65 -21.99
C GLU A 111 13.72 33.04 -22.38
N LEU A 112 13.44 33.35 -23.65
CA LEU A 112 12.05 33.63 -24.08
C LEU A 112 11.17 32.39 -24.11
N LEU A 113 11.74 31.22 -24.40
CA LEU A 113 11.00 29.95 -24.38
C LEU A 113 10.61 29.57 -22.95
N GLU A 114 11.52 29.73 -22.00
CA GLU A 114 11.25 29.56 -20.57
C GLU A 114 10.13 30.52 -20.11
N GLN A 115 10.21 31.81 -20.47
CA GLN A 115 9.18 32.79 -20.14
C GLN A 115 7.79 32.43 -20.70
N MET A 116 7.73 31.84 -21.91
CA MET A 116 6.48 31.39 -22.51
C MET A 116 5.88 30.17 -21.80
N PHE A 117 6.71 29.21 -21.40
CA PHE A 117 6.23 28.02 -20.70
C PHE A 117 5.74 28.36 -19.28
N ASP A 118 6.31 29.37 -18.65
CA ASP A 118 5.85 29.89 -17.36
C ASP A 118 4.62 30.83 -17.44
N ILE A 119 4.15 31.20 -18.65
CA ILE A 119 3.09 32.21 -18.79
C ILE A 119 1.78 31.83 -18.08
N GLU A 120 1.39 30.55 -18.11
CA GLU A 120 0.16 30.09 -17.43
C GLU A 120 0.30 30.20 -15.92
N ARG A 121 1.51 30.03 -15.38
CA ARG A 121 1.81 30.23 -13.96
C ARG A 121 1.73 31.70 -13.56
N GLU A 122 2.15 32.63 -14.41
CA GLU A 122 2.06 34.08 -14.14
C GLU A 122 0.60 34.56 -14.06
N TYR A 123 -0.29 33.97 -14.86
CA TYR A 123 -1.72 34.34 -14.96
C TYR A 123 -2.67 33.33 -14.32
N CYS A 124 -2.19 32.48 -13.40
CA CYS A 124 -2.99 31.41 -12.79
C CYS A 124 -4.05 31.92 -11.78
N SER A 125 -3.91 33.15 -11.26
CA SER A 125 -4.63 33.60 -10.07
C SER A 125 -6.13 33.80 -10.31
N GLY A 126 -6.54 34.34 -11.46
CA GLY A 126 -7.93 34.73 -11.75
C GLY A 126 -8.70 33.74 -12.63
N ARG A 127 -8.25 32.48 -12.71
CA ARG A 127 -8.83 31.48 -13.62
C ARG A 127 -8.75 30.06 -13.07
N MET A 128 -9.44 29.13 -13.72
CA MET A 128 -9.27 27.70 -13.48
C MET A 128 -7.98 27.18 -14.11
N ASN A 129 -7.30 26.30 -13.39
CA ASN A 129 -6.15 25.55 -13.88
C ASN A 129 -6.36 24.09 -13.55
N VAL A 130 -5.96 23.19 -14.44
CA VAL A 130 -6.01 21.75 -14.21
C VAL A 130 -4.62 21.16 -14.39
N TYR A 131 -4.23 20.30 -13.45
CA TYR A 131 -2.91 19.67 -13.41
C TYR A 131 -3.09 18.16 -13.30
N PHE A 132 -2.22 17.39 -13.95
CA PHE A 132 -2.11 15.96 -13.70
C PHE A 132 -1.23 15.76 -12.46
N THR A 133 -1.69 14.94 -11.52
CA THR A 133 -0.95 14.65 -10.28
C THR A 133 -0.29 13.28 -10.32
N ASP A 134 -0.98 12.29 -10.91
CA ASP A 134 -0.52 10.91 -10.98
C ASP A 134 -1.01 10.27 -12.27
N ALA A 135 -0.20 9.35 -12.81
CA ALA A 135 -0.57 8.42 -13.85
C ALA A 135 -0.19 7.02 -13.39
N ILE A 136 -1.16 6.12 -13.34
CA ILE A 136 -0.98 4.77 -12.76
C ILE A 136 -1.40 3.76 -13.81
N GLU A 137 -0.46 2.93 -14.26
CA GLU A 137 -0.77 1.81 -15.17
C GLU A 137 -1.57 0.72 -14.45
N ASP A 138 -2.65 0.27 -15.08
CA ASP A 138 -3.50 -0.83 -14.60
C ASP A 138 -3.96 -1.69 -15.78
N GLY A 139 -3.12 -2.66 -16.16
CA GLY A 139 -3.38 -3.54 -17.30
C GLY A 139 -3.27 -2.80 -18.63
N ASP A 140 -4.38 -2.71 -19.36
CA ASP A 140 -4.49 -1.97 -20.64
C ASP A 140 -5.05 -0.56 -20.49
N GLU A 141 -5.28 -0.11 -19.26
CA GLU A 141 -5.74 1.23 -18.90
C GLU A 141 -4.69 2.00 -18.10
N ILE A 142 -4.86 3.32 -18.05
CA ILE A 142 -4.11 4.25 -17.21
C ILE A 142 -5.14 5.00 -16.37
N VAL A 143 -4.97 4.99 -15.04
CA VAL A 143 -5.69 5.87 -14.14
C VAL A 143 -4.96 7.20 -14.10
N VAL A 144 -5.60 8.26 -14.57
CA VAL A 144 -5.04 9.62 -14.58
C VAL A 144 -5.73 10.43 -13.49
N LYS A 145 -4.96 10.86 -12.49
CA LYS A 145 -5.44 11.72 -11.41
C LYS A 145 -5.12 13.17 -11.72
N MET A 146 -6.07 14.05 -11.43
CA MET A 146 -6.05 15.46 -11.78
C MET A 146 -6.49 16.33 -10.61
N LEU A 147 -5.99 17.55 -10.59
CA LEU A 147 -6.37 18.60 -9.64
C LEU A 147 -6.76 19.86 -10.42
N ALA A 148 -8.03 20.28 -10.30
CA ALA A 148 -8.47 21.60 -10.72
C ALA A 148 -8.31 22.59 -9.57
N ASP A 149 -7.66 23.74 -9.81
CA ASP A 149 -7.41 24.81 -8.84
C ASP A 149 -7.88 26.15 -9.40
N MET A 150 -8.75 26.85 -8.67
CA MET A 150 -9.44 28.04 -9.16
C MET A 150 -9.81 29.02 -8.02
N PRO A 151 -10.11 30.30 -8.30
CA PRO A 151 -10.75 31.18 -7.33
C PRO A 151 -12.04 30.58 -6.77
N HIS A 152 -12.28 30.70 -5.47
CA HIS A 152 -13.57 30.35 -4.91
C HIS A 152 -14.58 31.49 -5.20
N ALA A 153 -15.65 31.19 -5.93
CA ALA A 153 -16.74 32.11 -6.23
C ALA A 153 -18.09 31.46 -5.89
N GLU A 154 -18.93 32.16 -5.10
CA GLU A 154 -20.25 31.64 -4.76
C GLU A 154 -21.11 31.42 -6.02
N GLY A 155 -21.64 30.21 -6.19
CA GLY A 155 -22.49 29.84 -7.31
C GLY A 155 -21.74 29.48 -8.60
N SER A 156 -20.42 29.28 -8.56
CA SER A 156 -19.71 28.61 -9.65
C SER A 156 -20.19 27.16 -9.80
N ASP A 157 -20.39 26.70 -11.02
CA ASP A 157 -20.76 25.31 -11.34
C ASP A 157 -19.68 24.69 -12.23
N VAL A 158 -18.79 23.90 -11.61
CA VAL A 158 -17.57 23.41 -12.26
C VAL A 158 -17.88 22.17 -13.10
N MET A 159 -17.58 22.26 -14.38
CA MET A 159 -17.75 21.19 -15.36
C MET A 159 -16.39 20.76 -15.92
N VAL A 160 -16.31 19.50 -16.34
CA VAL A 160 -15.11 18.90 -16.93
C VAL A 160 -15.51 18.17 -18.22
N ASP A 161 -14.86 18.53 -19.32
CA ASP A 161 -15.03 17.89 -20.63
C ASP A 161 -13.70 17.30 -21.12
N PHE A 162 -13.79 16.28 -21.97
CA PHE A 162 -12.63 15.60 -22.54
C PHE A 162 -12.74 15.55 -24.06
N THR A 163 -11.60 15.75 -24.74
CA THR A 163 -11.47 15.49 -26.18
C THR A 163 -10.27 14.60 -26.44
N ASP A 164 -10.36 13.70 -27.42
CA ASP A 164 -9.23 12.87 -27.84
C ASP A 164 -8.11 13.71 -28.51
N GLY A 165 -7.03 13.04 -28.92
CA GLY A 165 -5.92 13.68 -29.61
C GLY A 165 -6.27 14.33 -30.95
N CYS A 166 -7.45 14.07 -31.53
CA CYS A 166 -7.95 14.76 -32.72
C CYS A 166 -8.87 15.95 -32.40
N GLY A 167 -9.15 16.19 -31.11
CA GLY A 167 -10.11 17.21 -30.65
C GLY A 167 -11.57 16.78 -30.77
N ILE A 168 -11.83 15.47 -30.84
CA ILE A 168 -13.18 14.90 -30.84
C ILE A 168 -13.60 14.64 -29.39
N GLU A 169 -14.80 15.09 -29.01
CA GLU A 169 -15.35 14.88 -27.66
C GLU A 169 -15.41 13.38 -27.30
N VAL A 170 -14.94 13.05 -26.11
CA VAL A 170 -14.96 11.70 -25.56
C VAL A 170 -15.64 11.69 -24.19
N ASP A 171 -16.48 10.68 -23.97
CA ASP A 171 -17.15 10.47 -22.70
C ASP A 171 -16.26 9.63 -21.79
N LEU A 172 -15.66 10.27 -20.79
CA LEU A 172 -14.85 9.62 -19.76
C LEU A 172 -15.55 9.78 -18.40
N PRO A 173 -15.88 8.68 -17.71
CA PRO A 173 -16.42 8.75 -16.36
C PRO A 173 -15.44 9.46 -15.42
N VAL A 174 -15.91 10.51 -14.75
CA VAL A 174 -15.14 11.27 -13.76
C VAL A 174 -15.37 10.70 -12.37
N TYR A 175 -14.29 10.34 -11.71
CA TYR A 175 -14.30 9.80 -10.35
C TYR A 175 -13.80 10.87 -9.36
N PRO A 176 -14.65 11.39 -8.46
CA PRO A 176 -14.24 12.40 -7.50
C PRO A 176 -13.29 11.80 -6.45
N LEU A 177 -12.26 12.56 -6.05
CA LEU A 177 -11.27 12.16 -5.05
C LEU A 177 -11.26 13.12 -3.84
N VAL A 178 -11.12 14.42 -4.10
CA VAL A 178 -11.01 15.46 -3.07
C VAL A 178 -11.75 16.71 -3.54
N ASP A 179 -12.33 17.47 -2.61
CA ASP A 179 -12.88 18.79 -2.89
C ASP A 179 -12.62 19.70 -1.69
N GLU A 180 -11.79 20.73 -1.83
CA GLU A 180 -11.36 21.55 -0.72
C GLU A 180 -11.26 23.05 -1.07
N ILE A 181 -11.79 23.91 -0.19
CA ILE A 181 -11.54 25.35 -0.20
C ILE A 181 -10.30 25.63 0.65
N ILE A 182 -9.22 26.11 0.02
CA ILE A 182 -7.98 26.49 0.69
C ILE A 182 -7.92 28.01 0.94
N PRO A 183 -7.23 28.46 2.00
CA PRO A 183 -6.92 29.86 2.19
C PRO A 183 -6.10 30.42 1.00
N PRO A 184 -6.00 31.75 0.90
CA PRO A 184 -5.37 32.39 -0.26
C PRO A 184 -3.95 31.88 -0.51
N ALA A 185 -3.65 31.54 -1.76
CA ALA A 185 -2.29 31.22 -2.19
C ALA A 185 -1.42 32.49 -2.17
N ASN A 186 -0.09 32.34 -2.31
CA ASN A 186 0.92 33.42 -2.30
C ASN A 186 0.69 34.60 -3.29
N TYR A 187 -0.37 34.57 -4.08
CA TYR A 187 -0.63 35.46 -5.21
C TYR A 187 -1.93 36.29 -5.06
N GLY A 188 -2.63 36.27 -3.90
CA GLY A 188 -3.83 37.08 -3.67
C GLY A 188 -4.43 36.97 -2.25
N GLU A 189 -5.58 37.62 -2.02
CA GLU A 189 -6.32 37.59 -0.74
C GLU A 189 -7.59 36.71 -0.77
N GLY A 190 -7.97 36.17 -1.94
CA GLY A 190 -9.16 35.33 -2.12
C GLY A 190 -8.91 33.85 -1.85
N GLU A 191 -9.90 33.17 -1.27
CA GLU A 191 -9.90 31.71 -1.13
C GLU A 191 -9.85 31.02 -2.52
N ARG A 192 -9.32 29.80 -2.55
CA ARG A 192 -9.27 28.99 -3.77
C ARG A 192 -10.00 27.68 -3.56
N LEU A 193 -10.69 27.21 -4.59
CA LEU A 193 -11.33 25.91 -4.64
C LEU A 193 -10.40 24.92 -5.37
N ARG A 194 -10.22 23.74 -4.79
CA ARG A 194 -9.41 22.64 -5.32
C ARG A 194 -10.25 21.38 -5.43
N ILE A 195 -10.41 20.88 -6.65
CA ILE A 195 -11.20 19.68 -6.94
C ILE A 195 -10.26 18.63 -7.53
N GLY A 196 -10.02 17.57 -6.76
CA GLY A 196 -9.30 16.39 -7.18
C GLY A 196 -10.25 15.36 -7.78
N PHE A 197 -9.94 14.86 -8.97
CA PHE A 197 -10.71 13.83 -9.66
C PHE A 197 -9.80 12.94 -10.51
N SER A 198 -10.31 11.81 -10.97
CA SER A 198 -9.59 10.93 -11.88
C SER A 198 -10.47 10.41 -13.00
N VAL A 199 -9.81 9.90 -14.03
CA VAL A 199 -10.41 9.16 -15.14
C VAL A 199 -9.60 7.92 -15.43
N ARG A 200 -10.23 6.93 -16.06
CA ARG A 200 -9.56 5.76 -16.61
C ARG A 200 -9.56 5.86 -18.13
N VAL A 201 -8.40 5.70 -18.75
CA VAL A 201 -8.23 5.79 -20.21
C VAL A 201 -7.48 4.58 -20.74
N ALA A 202 -7.85 4.08 -21.92
CA ALA A 202 -7.13 3.00 -22.56
C ALA A 202 -5.70 3.46 -22.94
N ALA A 203 -4.67 2.69 -22.59
CA ALA A 203 -3.27 3.05 -22.86
C ALA A 203 -2.99 3.26 -24.36
N ALA A 204 -3.70 2.53 -25.22
CA ALA A 204 -3.62 2.65 -26.68
C ALA A 204 -4.24 3.95 -27.24
N ALA A 205 -5.07 4.63 -26.46
CA ALA A 205 -5.78 5.86 -26.82
C ALA A 205 -5.68 6.89 -25.67
N LYS A 206 -4.49 6.98 -25.05
CA LYS A 206 -4.26 7.80 -23.86
C LYS A 206 -4.22 9.30 -24.14
N ASP A 207 -4.02 9.72 -25.39
CA ASP A 207 -3.89 11.13 -25.71
C ASP A 207 -5.25 11.83 -25.62
N PHE A 208 -5.40 12.75 -24.66
CA PHE A 208 -6.63 13.55 -24.49
C PHE A 208 -6.35 14.95 -23.94
N CYS A 209 -7.23 15.89 -24.25
CA CYS A 209 -7.30 17.19 -23.60
C CYS A 209 -8.43 17.18 -22.57
N VAL A 210 -8.13 17.60 -21.34
CA VAL A 210 -9.13 17.91 -20.31
C VAL A 210 -9.37 19.41 -20.28
N THR A 211 -10.64 19.81 -20.29
CA THR A 211 -11.07 21.21 -20.16
C THR A 211 -11.93 21.34 -18.91
N VAL A 212 -11.58 22.28 -18.03
CA VAL A 212 -12.36 22.65 -16.84
C VAL A 212 -12.96 24.04 -17.04
N TYR A 213 -14.25 24.21 -16.76
CA TYR A 213 -14.94 25.48 -16.95
C TYR A 213 -16.09 25.67 -15.95
N ASP A 214 -16.49 26.93 -15.75
CA ASP A 214 -17.70 27.28 -15.01
C ASP A 214 -18.87 27.37 -15.98
N ALA A 215 -19.92 26.56 -15.77
CA ALA A 215 -21.14 26.59 -16.58
C ALA A 215 -21.86 27.96 -16.49
N ASN A 216 -21.61 28.73 -15.44
CA ASN A 216 -22.13 30.09 -15.25
C ASN A 216 -21.19 31.18 -15.77
N GLU A 217 -20.06 30.81 -16.38
CA GLU A 217 -19.07 31.71 -16.99
C GLU A 217 -18.54 32.82 -16.04
N GLN A 218 -18.53 32.59 -14.71
CA GLN A 218 -18.01 33.56 -13.74
C GLN A 218 -16.49 33.51 -13.65
N ILE A 219 -15.91 32.32 -13.79
CA ILE A 219 -14.46 32.10 -13.74
C ILE A 219 -14.00 31.60 -15.12
N PRO A 220 -12.99 32.24 -15.73
CA PRO A 220 -12.40 31.73 -16.97
C PRO A 220 -11.89 30.29 -16.80
N GLY A 221 -12.29 29.40 -17.70
CA GLY A 221 -11.87 27.99 -17.70
C GLY A 221 -10.38 27.78 -17.96
N GLY A 222 -9.94 26.53 -17.92
CA GLY A 222 -8.57 26.10 -18.16
C GLY A 222 -8.51 24.73 -18.84
N PHE A 223 -7.35 24.34 -19.35
CA PHE A 223 -7.15 23.03 -19.95
C PHE A 223 -5.74 22.47 -19.71
N ALA A 224 -5.63 21.14 -19.79
CA ALA A 224 -4.37 20.40 -19.84
C ALA A 224 -4.46 19.31 -20.90
N TYR A 225 -3.31 18.83 -21.36
CA TYR A 225 -3.24 17.81 -22.40
C TYR A 225 -2.39 16.65 -21.92
N PHE A 226 -2.98 15.47 -21.86
CA PHE A 226 -2.32 14.24 -21.48
C PHE A 226 -1.76 13.56 -22.73
N CYS A 227 -0.46 13.31 -22.74
CA CYS A 227 0.27 12.67 -23.84
C CYS A 227 1.57 12.02 -23.33
N ASP A 228 2.40 11.48 -24.22
CA ASP A 228 3.70 10.88 -23.84
C ASP A 228 4.58 11.84 -23.01
N GLU A 229 4.61 13.14 -23.36
CA GLU A 229 5.41 14.14 -22.64
C GLU A 229 4.97 14.37 -21.18
N THR A 230 3.67 14.27 -20.90
CA THR A 230 3.15 14.41 -19.52
C THR A 230 3.09 13.08 -18.78
N PHE A 231 2.81 11.98 -19.50
CA PHE A 231 2.71 10.64 -18.94
C PHE A 231 4.04 10.16 -18.37
N GLY A 232 5.13 10.25 -19.14
CA GLY A 232 6.44 9.71 -18.75
C GLY A 232 6.89 10.16 -17.35
N PRO A 233 6.96 11.46 -17.06
CA PRO A 233 7.36 11.95 -15.73
C PRO A 233 6.43 11.53 -14.59
N LEU A 234 5.11 11.46 -14.84
CA LEU A 234 4.12 11.08 -13.83
C LEU A 234 4.23 9.60 -13.48
N ASP A 235 4.29 8.75 -14.51
CA ASP A 235 4.48 7.31 -14.36
C ASP A 235 5.83 7.00 -13.70
N GLU A 236 6.92 7.62 -14.15
CA GLU A 236 8.24 7.45 -13.54
C GLU A 236 8.24 7.84 -12.05
N SER A 237 7.57 8.95 -11.69
CA SER A 237 7.45 9.41 -10.31
C SER A 237 6.66 8.42 -9.44
N PHE A 238 5.50 7.98 -9.92
CA PHE A 238 4.67 7.00 -9.21
C PHE A 238 5.41 5.66 -9.09
N SER A 239 5.89 5.12 -10.21
CA SER A 239 6.64 3.86 -10.27
C SER A 239 7.87 3.88 -9.39
N TYR A 240 8.64 4.98 -9.37
CA TYR A 240 9.81 5.10 -8.49
C TYR A 240 9.44 4.98 -7.01
N CYS A 241 8.34 5.62 -6.59
CA CYS A 241 7.86 5.54 -5.21
C CYS A 241 7.24 4.17 -4.88
N ALA A 242 6.55 3.57 -5.87
CA ALA A 242 5.79 2.34 -5.76
C ALA A 242 6.64 1.06 -5.85
N ILE A 243 7.93 1.15 -6.18
CA ILE A 243 8.86 0.01 -6.17
C ILE A 243 8.96 -0.56 -4.75
N ASP A 244 8.57 -1.82 -4.60
CA ASP A 244 8.81 -2.54 -3.35
C ASP A 244 10.22 -3.12 -3.27
N ALA A 245 10.65 -3.47 -2.05
CA ALA A 245 11.99 -3.97 -1.80
C ALA A 245 12.37 -5.25 -2.58
N SER A 246 11.41 -6.07 -3.01
CA SER A 246 11.71 -7.35 -3.68
C SER A 246 12.29 -7.20 -5.08
N ILE A 247 12.01 -6.07 -5.73
CA ILE A 247 12.44 -5.75 -7.10
C ILE A 247 13.39 -4.53 -7.15
N ASP A 248 13.79 -4.00 -6.00
CA ASP A 248 14.70 -2.87 -5.92
C ASP A 248 16.14 -3.26 -6.29
N SER A 249 16.61 -2.75 -7.44
CA SER A 249 17.97 -2.98 -7.95
C SER A 249 19.10 -2.53 -7.01
N ARG A 250 18.81 -1.72 -5.98
CA ARG A 250 19.78 -1.27 -4.98
C ARG A 250 20.07 -2.34 -3.91
N TYR A 251 19.27 -3.40 -3.84
CA TYR A 251 19.32 -4.38 -2.76
C TYR A 251 20.72 -4.96 -2.49
N GLY A 252 21.45 -5.40 -3.52
CA GLY A 252 22.79 -5.97 -3.30
C GLY A 252 23.78 -5.00 -2.62
N ARG A 253 23.72 -3.70 -2.95
CA ARG A 253 24.55 -2.67 -2.28
C ARG A 253 24.04 -2.35 -0.88
N TRP A 254 22.73 -2.39 -0.69
CA TRP A 254 22.10 -2.23 0.61
C TRP A 254 22.55 -3.36 1.54
N PHE A 255 22.48 -4.62 1.12
CA PHE A 255 22.84 -5.77 1.94
C PHE A 255 24.30 -5.69 2.44
N VAL A 256 25.26 -5.39 1.56
CA VAL A 256 26.68 -5.26 1.92
C VAL A 256 26.94 -4.22 3.03
N ARG A 257 26.06 -3.22 3.17
CA ARG A 257 26.18 -2.19 4.21
C ARG A 257 25.40 -2.52 5.49
N HIS A 258 24.53 -3.51 5.45
CA HIS A 258 23.68 -3.92 6.57
C HIS A 258 24.03 -5.31 7.13
N CYS A 259 24.79 -6.13 6.39
CA CYS A 259 25.39 -7.34 6.91
C CYS A 259 26.51 -7.02 7.90
N GLU A 260 26.91 -8.00 8.71
CA GLU A 260 27.95 -7.80 9.70
C GLU A 260 29.30 -7.46 9.05
N THR A 261 30.05 -6.59 9.72
CA THR A 261 31.39 -6.21 9.27
C THR A 261 32.41 -7.28 9.66
N LEU A 262 33.56 -7.35 8.98
CA LEU A 262 34.65 -8.26 9.36
C LEU A 262 35.12 -8.04 10.82
N ALA A 263 35.12 -6.79 11.28
CA ALA A 263 35.45 -6.45 12.67
C ALA A 263 34.37 -6.98 13.64
N GLY A 264 33.10 -6.77 13.31
CA GLY A 264 31.99 -7.30 14.09
C GLY A 264 32.00 -8.84 14.16
N LEU A 265 32.25 -9.53 13.04
CA LEU A 265 32.39 -10.98 13.04
C LEU A 265 33.52 -11.47 13.95
N GLU A 266 34.65 -10.77 14.02
CA GLU A 266 35.74 -11.10 14.92
C GLU A 266 35.36 -10.86 16.40
N GLU A 267 34.67 -9.75 16.69
CA GLU A 267 34.14 -9.50 18.03
C GLU A 267 33.16 -10.60 18.46
N GLN A 268 32.25 -11.02 17.57
CA GLN A 268 31.30 -12.10 17.82
C GLN A 268 32.01 -13.42 18.19
N ARG A 269 33.12 -13.76 17.52
CA ARG A 269 33.92 -14.97 17.83
C ARG A 269 34.53 -14.95 19.23
N SER A 270 34.83 -13.76 19.75
CA SER A 270 35.38 -13.56 21.09
C SER A 270 34.31 -13.37 22.17
N HIS A 271 33.05 -13.17 21.76
CA HIS A 271 31.95 -12.91 22.68
C HIS A 271 31.44 -14.20 23.33
N SER A 272 30.98 -14.10 24.57
CA SER A 272 30.38 -15.21 25.31
C SER A 272 29.08 -14.76 25.96
N PHE A 273 27.99 -15.46 25.62
CA PHE A 273 26.68 -15.19 26.18
C PHE A 273 26.49 -15.83 27.56
N ALA A 274 25.54 -15.29 28.33
CA ALA A 274 25.12 -15.90 29.60
C ALA A 274 24.42 -17.24 29.37
N VAL A 275 23.64 -17.36 28.29
CA VAL A 275 23.02 -18.59 27.81
C VAL A 275 23.57 -18.92 26.43
N GLN A 276 24.08 -20.15 26.27
CA GLN A 276 24.75 -20.63 25.05
C GLN A 276 24.19 -22.01 24.67
N PRO A 277 22.97 -22.07 24.12
CA PRO A 277 22.31 -23.33 23.82
C PRO A 277 23.03 -24.04 22.67
N GLN A 278 23.08 -25.37 22.71
CA GLN A 278 23.51 -26.13 21.54
C GLN A 278 22.43 -26.05 20.46
N ILE A 279 22.81 -25.66 19.24
CA ILE A 279 21.91 -25.60 18.07
C ILE A 279 22.08 -26.85 17.22
N SER A 280 20.99 -27.52 16.86
CA SER A 280 21.00 -28.63 15.91
C SER A 280 20.43 -28.22 14.57
N LEU A 281 21.22 -28.36 13.52
CA LEU A 281 20.81 -28.12 12.14
C LEU A 281 20.59 -29.48 11.47
N VAL A 282 19.35 -29.74 11.06
CA VAL A 282 18.97 -31.00 10.41
C VAL A 282 18.91 -30.79 8.91
N MET A 283 19.76 -31.47 8.16
CA MET A 283 19.84 -31.34 6.71
C MET A 283 19.47 -32.66 6.03
N PRO A 284 18.27 -32.77 5.44
CA PRO A 284 17.92 -33.91 4.61
C PRO A 284 18.67 -33.83 3.27
N LEU A 285 19.20 -34.95 2.79
CA LEU A 285 19.95 -35.03 1.53
C LEU A 285 19.31 -36.04 0.57
N TYR A 286 18.62 -35.53 -0.46
CA TYR A 286 18.02 -36.36 -1.49
C TYR A 286 18.92 -36.46 -2.74
N PRO A 287 18.71 -37.49 -3.59
CA PRO A 287 19.37 -37.55 -4.88
C PRO A 287 19.13 -36.28 -5.70
N GLY A 288 20.20 -35.61 -6.12
CA GLY A 288 20.16 -34.34 -6.85
C GLY A 288 20.53 -33.10 -6.02
N ASP A 289 20.48 -33.18 -4.68
CA ASP A 289 20.79 -32.05 -3.80
C ASP A 289 22.30 -31.83 -3.63
N GLU A 290 23.14 -32.73 -4.14
CA GLU A 290 24.59 -32.67 -3.94
C GLU A 290 25.23 -31.43 -4.56
N CYS A 291 24.53 -30.79 -5.50
CA CYS A 291 24.93 -29.52 -6.10
C CYS A 291 24.91 -28.34 -5.12
N TYR A 292 24.09 -28.40 -4.06
CA TYR A 292 23.99 -27.32 -3.06
C TYR A 292 24.99 -27.48 -1.90
N LEU A 293 25.41 -28.72 -1.62
CA LEU A 293 26.18 -29.09 -0.43
C LEU A 293 27.43 -28.24 -0.19
N SER A 294 28.21 -27.96 -1.23
CA SER A 294 29.46 -27.20 -1.10
C SER A 294 29.23 -25.80 -0.50
N ALA A 295 28.22 -25.08 -0.98
CA ALA A 295 27.90 -23.73 -0.50
C ALA A 295 27.33 -23.77 0.93
N ALA A 296 26.44 -24.71 1.22
CA ALA A 296 25.86 -24.89 2.54
C ALA A 296 26.95 -25.22 3.58
N MET A 297 27.82 -26.19 3.31
CA MET A 297 28.92 -26.57 4.21
C MET A 297 29.94 -25.44 4.41
N ALA A 298 30.26 -24.67 3.36
CA ALA A 298 31.13 -23.49 3.49
C ALA A 298 30.49 -22.41 4.38
N SER A 299 29.16 -22.22 4.31
CA SER A 299 28.48 -21.25 5.18
C SER A 299 28.51 -21.64 6.66
N LEU A 300 28.49 -22.94 6.95
CA LEU A 300 28.58 -23.48 8.31
C LEU A 300 29.98 -23.30 8.91
N SER A 301 31.04 -23.40 8.10
CA SER A 301 32.42 -23.20 8.59
C SER A 301 32.71 -21.74 8.94
N LEU A 302 31.95 -20.81 8.37
CA LEU A 302 32.07 -19.37 8.62
C LEU A 302 31.33 -18.88 9.86
N GLN A 303 30.47 -19.69 10.48
CA GLN A 303 29.66 -19.26 11.63
C GLN A 303 30.51 -18.74 12.79
N THR A 304 30.10 -17.62 13.38
CA THR A 304 30.76 -17.00 14.55
C THR A 304 30.41 -17.69 15.86
N TYR A 305 29.21 -18.26 15.95
CA TYR A 305 28.79 -19.12 17.05
C TYR A 305 29.08 -20.60 16.73
N THR A 306 29.90 -21.26 17.55
CA THR A 306 30.46 -22.59 17.24
C THR A 306 29.78 -23.75 17.96
N HIS A 307 28.87 -23.50 18.92
CA HIS A 307 28.15 -24.55 19.66
C HIS A 307 26.94 -25.05 18.86
N PHE A 308 27.21 -25.74 17.75
CA PHE A 308 26.18 -26.38 16.95
C PHE A 308 26.58 -27.80 16.55
N GLU A 309 25.58 -28.59 16.16
CA GLU A 309 25.76 -29.84 15.43
C GLU A 309 24.98 -29.79 14.11
N LEU A 310 25.47 -30.53 13.12
CA LEU A 310 24.82 -30.76 11.83
C LEU A 310 24.43 -32.24 11.77
N VAL A 311 23.13 -32.53 11.66
CA VAL A 311 22.59 -33.88 11.47
C VAL A 311 22.22 -34.05 10.00
N LEU A 312 23.07 -34.76 9.26
CA LEU A 312 22.86 -35.08 7.85
C LEU A 312 22.02 -36.35 7.74
N VAL A 313 20.78 -36.23 7.26
CA VAL A 313 19.88 -37.35 7.03
C VAL A 313 20.02 -37.77 5.57
N ASP A 314 20.79 -38.83 5.33
CA ASP A 314 21.10 -39.33 4.01
C ASP A 314 19.97 -40.18 3.46
N MET A 315 19.31 -39.68 2.41
CA MET A 315 18.18 -40.32 1.73
C MET A 315 18.61 -40.96 0.41
N GLY A 316 19.89 -41.32 0.27
CA GLY A 316 20.46 -41.95 -0.91
C GLY A 316 21.28 -40.98 -1.79
N ALA A 317 21.94 -40.01 -1.16
CA ALA A 317 22.83 -39.09 -1.86
C ALA A 317 24.02 -39.83 -2.51
N ASN A 318 24.59 -39.26 -3.58
CA ASN A 318 25.75 -39.84 -4.22
C ASN A 318 26.98 -39.84 -3.29
N GLU A 319 27.50 -41.03 -2.96
CA GLU A 319 28.61 -41.24 -2.02
C GLU A 319 29.87 -40.43 -2.37
N LEU A 320 30.22 -40.32 -3.66
CA LEU A 320 31.40 -39.56 -4.10
C LEU A 320 31.22 -38.05 -3.86
N SER A 321 30.04 -37.53 -4.18
CA SER A 321 29.72 -36.12 -3.97
C SER A 321 29.66 -35.77 -2.48
N LEU A 322 29.03 -36.64 -1.68
CA LEU A 322 28.97 -36.49 -0.23
C LEU A 322 30.37 -36.48 0.40
N THR A 323 31.21 -37.47 0.04
CA THR A 323 32.59 -37.56 0.51
C THR A 323 33.39 -36.30 0.13
N SER A 324 33.19 -35.78 -1.08
CA SER A 324 33.85 -34.56 -1.53
C SER A 324 33.41 -33.32 -0.74
N ALA A 325 32.11 -33.17 -0.47
CA ALA A 325 31.56 -32.02 0.26
C ALA A 325 31.92 -32.04 1.75
N LEU A 326 31.98 -33.24 2.36
CA LEU A 326 32.31 -33.41 3.78
C LEU A 326 33.81 -33.50 4.07
N ARG A 327 34.66 -33.40 3.04
CA ARG A 327 36.11 -33.60 3.18
C ARG A 327 36.76 -32.69 4.22
N GLU A 328 36.32 -31.43 4.31
CA GLU A 328 36.84 -30.47 5.30
C GLU A 328 36.30 -30.70 6.71
N TRP A 329 35.28 -31.53 6.84
CA TRP A 329 34.59 -31.86 8.09
C TRP A 329 34.86 -33.30 8.54
N GLU A 330 35.78 -34.00 7.87
CA GLU A 330 36.12 -35.38 8.20
C GLU A 330 36.69 -35.47 9.63
N GLY A 331 35.99 -36.19 10.50
CA GLY A 331 36.34 -36.32 11.91
C GLY A 331 35.88 -35.16 12.82
N ASP A 332 35.15 -34.18 12.29
CA ASP A 332 34.51 -33.15 13.12
C ASP A 332 33.31 -33.74 13.88
N GLU A 333 33.38 -33.76 15.21
CA GLU A 333 32.34 -34.34 16.07
C GLU A 333 30.99 -33.62 15.98
N ARG A 334 30.96 -32.41 15.39
CA ARG A 334 29.72 -31.67 15.16
C ARG A 334 28.91 -32.23 14.00
N VAL A 335 29.52 -33.00 13.08
CA VAL A 335 28.82 -33.55 11.92
C VAL A 335 28.40 -34.99 12.21
N VAL A 336 27.09 -35.21 12.28
CA VAL A 336 26.46 -36.51 12.49
C VAL A 336 25.85 -36.97 11.17
N HIS A 337 26.38 -38.03 10.59
CA HIS A 337 25.82 -38.67 9.40
C HIS A 337 24.87 -39.78 9.81
N LEU A 338 23.60 -39.63 9.42
CA LEU A 338 22.52 -40.56 9.72
C LEU A 338 22.02 -41.19 8.42
N VAL A 339 22.12 -42.52 8.34
CA VAL A 339 21.54 -43.33 7.25
C VAL A 339 20.34 -44.09 7.82
N PRO A 340 19.10 -43.77 7.43
CA PRO A 340 17.92 -44.45 7.92
C PRO A 340 17.94 -45.96 7.60
N GLU A 341 17.52 -46.80 8.55
CA GLU A 341 17.46 -48.26 8.37
C GLU A 341 16.34 -48.71 7.39
N ALA A 342 15.35 -47.84 7.15
CA ALA A 342 14.21 -48.08 6.28
C ALA A 342 14.01 -46.90 5.32
N GLU A 343 13.37 -47.14 4.18
CA GLU A 343 12.95 -46.06 3.28
C GLU A 343 11.96 -45.13 4.00
N LEU A 344 12.35 -43.87 4.19
CA LEU A 344 11.51 -42.81 4.74
C LEU A 344 11.02 -41.90 3.62
N ASP A 345 9.82 -41.35 3.77
CA ASP A 345 9.41 -40.20 2.95
C ASP A 345 10.08 -38.90 3.41
N GLU A 346 9.96 -37.83 2.61
CA GLU A 346 10.68 -36.57 2.87
C GLU A 346 10.33 -35.95 4.24
N GLY A 347 9.07 -36.04 4.66
CA GLY A 347 8.64 -35.51 5.96
C GLY A 347 9.14 -36.35 7.13
N ALA A 348 9.11 -37.67 6.98
CA ALA A 348 9.62 -38.62 7.97
C ALA A 348 11.14 -38.47 8.16
N ALA A 349 11.90 -38.19 7.09
CA ALA A 349 13.34 -37.93 7.16
C ALA A 349 13.65 -36.68 8.00
N ARG A 350 13.00 -35.56 7.69
CA ARG A 350 13.14 -34.29 8.44
C ARG A 350 12.78 -34.47 9.91
N LEU A 351 11.64 -35.10 10.19
CA LEU A 351 11.21 -35.38 11.57
C LEU A 351 12.19 -36.28 12.31
N THR A 352 12.69 -37.35 11.66
CA THR A 352 13.67 -38.27 12.26
C THR A 352 14.94 -37.52 12.66
N GLY A 353 15.48 -36.67 11.77
CA GLY A 353 16.65 -35.87 12.09
C GLY A 353 16.40 -34.91 13.26
N LEU A 354 15.24 -34.24 13.30
CA LEU A 354 14.86 -33.35 14.41
C LEU A 354 14.78 -34.12 15.74
N LEU A 355 14.17 -35.30 15.75
CA LEU A 355 14.01 -36.12 16.96
C LEU A 355 15.31 -36.76 17.45
N GLN A 356 16.26 -37.05 16.54
CA GLN A 356 17.55 -37.63 16.91
C GLN A 356 18.62 -36.59 17.26
N SER A 357 18.36 -35.32 16.96
CA SER A 357 19.24 -34.23 17.35
C SER A 357 19.26 -34.03 18.88
N LYS A 358 20.35 -33.42 19.38
CA LYS A 358 20.65 -33.24 20.81
C LYS A 358 20.51 -31.80 21.29
N GLY A 359 20.44 -30.84 20.38
CA GLY A 359 20.43 -29.42 20.68
C GLY A 359 19.19 -28.97 21.46
N GLU A 360 19.35 -27.91 22.23
CA GLU A 360 18.24 -27.25 22.93
C GLU A 360 17.36 -26.46 21.96
N VAL A 361 17.90 -26.17 20.78
CA VAL A 361 17.25 -25.50 19.66
C VAL A 361 17.52 -26.32 18.41
N CYS A 362 16.52 -26.48 17.55
CA CYS A 362 16.70 -27.16 16.27
C CYS A 362 16.08 -26.40 15.11
N ALA A 363 16.65 -26.56 13.93
CA ALA A 363 16.08 -26.08 12.68
C ALA A 363 16.30 -27.11 11.57
N VAL A 364 15.38 -27.15 10.60
CA VAL A 364 15.64 -27.83 9.33
C VAL A 364 16.43 -26.86 8.45
N LEU A 365 17.61 -27.28 8.02
CA LEU A 365 18.48 -26.55 7.10
C LEU A 365 18.43 -27.25 5.75
N GLU A 366 17.58 -26.77 4.85
CA GLU A 366 17.52 -27.28 3.48
C GLU A 366 18.88 -27.08 2.77
N PRO A 367 19.33 -28.03 1.93
CA PRO A 367 20.65 -27.93 1.28
C PRO A 367 20.84 -26.65 0.47
N SER A 368 19.77 -26.07 -0.09
CA SER A 368 19.80 -24.83 -0.86
C SER A 368 19.96 -23.55 -0.03
N VAL A 369 19.97 -23.66 1.31
CA VAL A 369 20.09 -22.52 2.22
C VAL A 369 21.56 -22.29 2.60
N VAL A 370 22.03 -21.06 2.39
CA VAL A 370 23.36 -20.58 2.78
C VAL A 370 23.20 -19.60 3.93
N LEU A 371 23.82 -19.88 5.08
CA LEU A 371 23.74 -19.01 6.25
C LEU A 371 24.68 -17.81 6.14
N ALA A 372 24.23 -16.64 6.61
CA ALA A 372 25.14 -15.52 6.87
C ALA A 372 26.12 -15.90 8.01
N PRO A 373 27.38 -15.44 8.00
CA PRO A 373 28.37 -15.80 9.03
C PRO A 373 27.94 -15.53 10.48
N GLU A 374 27.08 -14.53 10.69
CA GLU A 374 26.53 -14.11 11.98
C GLU A 374 25.23 -14.83 12.36
N ALA A 375 24.66 -15.69 11.50
CA ALA A 375 23.29 -16.20 11.65
C ALA A 375 23.02 -16.90 12.99
N LEU A 376 23.87 -17.87 13.36
CA LEU A 376 23.71 -18.60 14.62
C LEU A 376 23.99 -17.72 15.84
N TYR A 377 24.92 -16.77 15.72
CA TYR A 377 25.23 -15.82 16.79
C TYR A 377 24.05 -14.88 17.07
N GLU A 378 23.44 -14.33 16.02
CA GLU A 378 22.28 -13.43 16.11
C GLU A 378 21.07 -14.11 16.73
N TYR A 379 20.87 -15.40 16.44
CA TYR A 379 19.86 -16.22 17.10
C TYR A 379 20.09 -16.29 18.63
N VAL A 380 21.31 -16.62 19.05
CA VAL A 380 21.66 -16.71 20.47
C VAL A 380 21.62 -15.34 21.14
N ARG A 381 22.02 -14.28 20.43
CA ARG A 381 21.92 -12.90 20.93
C ARG A 381 20.46 -12.55 21.21
N ARG A 382 19.54 -12.86 20.30
CA ARG A 382 18.12 -12.57 20.50
C ARG A 382 17.55 -13.29 21.73
N ILE A 383 17.91 -14.55 21.94
CA ILE A 383 17.52 -15.28 23.16
C ILE A 383 17.95 -14.52 24.42
N ASN A 384 19.20 -14.08 24.48
CA ASN A 384 19.74 -13.39 25.64
C ASN A 384 19.12 -11.98 25.80
N GLU A 385 18.90 -11.25 24.71
CA GLU A 385 18.21 -9.94 24.72
C GLU A 385 16.80 -10.04 25.31
N VAL A 386 16.03 -11.07 24.92
CA VAL A 386 14.68 -11.29 25.46
C VAL A 386 14.75 -11.64 26.94
N MET A 387 15.69 -12.48 27.36
CA MET A 387 15.88 -12.81 28.78
C MET A 387 16.17 -11.58 29.63
N ASP A 388 17.08 -10.72 29.16
CA ASP A 388 17.47 -9.51 29.87
C ASP A 388 16.31 -8.52 29.96
N LYS A 389 15.58 -8.32 28.86
CA LYS A 389 14.42 -7.41 28.80
C LYS A 389 13.28 -7.83 29.74
N GLU A 390 13.01 -9.13 29.82
CA GLU A 390 11.92 -9.70 30.63
C GLU A 390 12.36 -10.07 32.06
N GLY A 391 13.65 -9.93 32.39
CA GLY A 391 14.19 -10.30 33.70
C GLY A 391 14.11 -11.80 34.00
N ILE A 392 14.13 -12.64 32.96
CA ILE A 392 13.99 -14.10 33.09
C ILE A 392 15.28 -14.69 33.62
N LYS A 393 15.21 -15.35 34.79
CA LYS A 393 16.35 -16.06 35.36
C LYS A 393 16.57 -17.39 34.66
N ASN A 394 17.82 -17.64 34.25
CA ASN A 394 18.24 -18.92 33.67
C ASN A 394 17.93 -20.08 34.63
N SER A 395 16.83 -20.79 34.38
CA SER A 395 16.35 -21.87 35.23
C SER A 395 16.42 -23.23 34.54
N HIS A 396 16.57 -23.27 33.21
CA HIS A 396 16.45 -24.50 32.42
C HIS A 396 17.51 -24.66 31.31
N GLY A 397 18.47 -23.74 31.14
CA GLY A 397 19.49 -23.80 30.07
C GLY A 397 18.98 -23.32 28.70
N VAL A 398 17.69 -23.52 28.42
CA VAL A 398 17.05 -23.10 27.16
C VAL A 398 16.56 -21.65 27.24
N GLY A 399 16.75 -20.90 26.15
CA GLY A 399 16.23 -19.54 25.98
C GLY A 399 14.69 -19.46 26.02
N PRO A 400 14.10 -18.26 26.24
CA PRO A 400 12.65 -18.07 26.37
C PRO A 400 11.93 -18.03 25.01
N CYS A 401 12.66 -18.15 23.90
CA CYS A 401 12.11 -18.08 22.55
C CYS A 401 11.79 -19.48 22.05
N ASP A 402 10.55 -19.71 21.64
CA ASP A 402 10.07 -21.02 21.19
C ASP A 402 10.18 -21.21 19.69
N VAL A 403 9.89 -20.15 18.95
CA VAL A 403 9.96 -20.13 17.48
C VAL A 403 10.66 -18.85 17.10
N VAL A 404 11.73 -18.94 16.31
CA VAL A 404 12.43 -17.76 15.81
C VAL A 404 12.63 -17.87 14.31
N TYR A 405 12.30 -16.78 13.62
CA TYR A 405 12.50 -16.63 12.19
C TYR A 405 13.19 -15.30 11.89
N THR A 406 13.69 -15.15 10.67
CA THR A 406 14.51 -14.02 10.26
C THR A 406 14.23 -13.63 8.81
N ASN A 407 14.62 -12.44 8.40
CA ASN A 407 14.54 -12.05 6.98
C ASN A 407 15.53 -12.90 6.15
N HIS A 408 15.24 -13.03 4.86
CA HIS A 408 16.11 -13.74 3.93
C HIS A 408 15.98 -13.16 2.53
N ASP A 409 16.82 -13.61 1.62
CA ASP A 409 16.74 -13.29 0.21
C ASP A 409 17.04 -14.52 -0.65
N SER A 410 17.22 -14.31 -1.95
CA SER A 410 17.70 -15.33 -2.87
C SER A 410 18.92 -14.85 -3.63
N PHE A 411 19.69 -15.80 -4.15
CA PHE A 411 20.83 -15.49 -5.00
C PHE A 411 20.88 -16.37 -6.26
N ASP A 412 21.45 -15.78 -7.31
CA ASP A 412 21.62 -16.41 -8.61
C ASP A 412 23.02 -17.02 -8.80
N ARG A 413 23.30 -17.46 -10.04
CA ARG A 413 24.54 -18.18 -10.38
C ARG A 413 25.75 -17.26 -10.29
N ASP A 414 25.55 -15.97 -10.53
CA ASP A 414 26.61 -14.97 -10.54
C ASP A 414 26.83 -14.38 -9.13
N GLY A 415 26.07 -14.88 -8.13
CA GLY A 415 26.13 -14.48 -6.73
C GLY A 415 25.34 -13.19 -6.43
N GLY A 416 24.52 -12.73 -7.37
CA GLY A 416 23.69 -11.55 -7.20
C GLY A 416 22.54 -11.80 -6.23
N LEU A 417 22.50 -11.04 -5.13
CA LEU A 417 21.39 -11.08 -4.17
C LEU A 417 20.17 -10.34 -4.73
N HIS A 418 18.99 -10.94 -4.61
CA HIS A 418 17.72 -10.40 -5.09
C HIS A 418 16.53 -10.90 -4.26
N THR A 419 15.35 -10.31 -4.49
CA THR A 419 14.07 -10.75 -3.90
C THR A 419 14.10 -10.87 -2.36
N PRO A 420 14.54 -9.83 -1.62
CA PRO A 420 14.50 -9.86 -0.17
C PRO A 420 13.07 -10.05 0.36
N GLN A 421 12.98 -10.86 1.40
CA GLN A 421 11.79 -11.22 2.15
C GLN A 421 11.93 -10.64 3.56
N PHE A 422 11.59 -9.36 3.70
CA PHE A 422 11.54 -8.62 4.95
C PHE A 422 10.19 -8.85 5.63
N LYS A 423 10.21 -9.65 6.68
CA LYS A 423 9.01 -10.20 7.30
C LYS A 423 8.51 -9.27 8.41
N PRO A 424 7.19 -9.11 8.61
CA PRO A 424 6.65 -8.43 9.79
C PRO A 424 6.89 -9.28 11.05
N VAL A 425 6.65 -8.72 12.25
CA VAL A 425 6.43 -9.54 13.46
C VAL A 425 5.34 -10.61 13.24
N PHE A 426 5.24 -11.55 14.17
CA PHE A 426 4.40 -12.72 13.99
C PHE A 426 2.94 -12.32 13.73
N SER A 427 2.41 -12.80 12.61
CA SER A 427 1.10 -12.48 12.06
C SER A 427 0.41 -13.80 11.72
N PRO A 428 -0.41 -14.36 12.63
CA PRO A 428 -1.19 -15.57 12.37
C PRO A 428 -2.01 -15.46 11.08
N ASP A 429 -2.58 -14.29 10.81
CA ASP A 429 -3.39 -14.06 9.62
C ASP A 429 -2.57 -14.15 8.32
N LEU A 430 -1.35 -13.63 8.32
CA LEU A 430 -0.43 -13.78 7.19
C LEU A 430 0.06 -15.22 7.06
N LEU A 431 0.33 -15.90 8.17
CA LEU A 431 0.72 -17.32 8.18
C LEU A 431 -0.39 -18.20 7.60
N TYR A 432 -1.66 -17.84 7.80
CA TYR A 432 -2.80 -18.55 7.19
C TYR A 432 -2.99 -18.24 5.71
N SER A 433 -2.24 -17.29 5.16
CA SER A 433 -2.24 -16.99 3.72
C SER A 433 -1.15 -17.77 2.99
N TYR A 434 0.04 -17.95 3.60
CA TYR A 434 1.13 -18.83 3.12
C TYR A 434 2.24 -18.95 4.18
N ASN A 435 3.24 -19.82 3.96
CA ASN A 435 4.39 -19.95 4.87
C ASN A 435 5.40 -18.77 4.75
N TYR A 436 5.01 -17.58 5.22
CA TYR A 436 5.89 -16.41 5.16
C TYR A 436 7.10 -16.48 6.10
N LEU A 437 7.12 -17.41 7.07
CA LEU A 437 8.30 -17.60 7.93
C LEU A 437 9.51 -18.15 7.17
N GLY A 438 9.29 -18.73 5.99
CA GLY A 438 10.34 -19.22 5.09
C GLY A 438 10.89 -20.59 5.47
N PRO A 439 11.94 -21.05 4.77
CA PRO A 439 12.47 -22.41 4.91
C PRO A 439 13.31 -22.64 6.18
N LEU A 440 13.78 -21.58 6.83
CA LEU A 440 14.61 -21.69 8.05
C LEU A 440 13.87 -21.07 9.24
N VAL A 441 13.44 -21.93 10.16
CA VAL A 441 12.81 -21.56 11.42
C VAL A 441 13.46 -22.36 12.54
N PHE A 442 13.91 -21.66 13.58
CA PHE A 442 14.49 -22.26 14.77
C PHE A 442 13.39 -22.54 15.79
N LEU A 443 13.40 -23.75 16.34
CA LEU A 443 12.40 -24.27 17.27
C LEU A 443 13.07 -24.69 18.57
N SER A 444 12.47 -24.32 19.70
CA SER A 444 12.91 -24.83 21.00
C SER A 444 12.64 -26.34 21.09
N ARG A 445 13.51 -27.07 21.82
CA ARG A 445 13.32 -28.49 22.11
C ARG A 445 11.95 -28.77 22.73
N ARG A 446 11.48 -27.87 23.61
CA ARG A 446 10.16 -27.93 24.24
C ARG A 446 9.03 -27.97 23.21
N VAL A 447 9.04 -27.07 22.23
CA VAL A 447 8.02 -27.05 21.18
C VAL A 447 8.11 -28.29 20.29
N LEU A 448 9.32 -28.70 19.91
CA LEU A 448 9.53 -29.93 19.13
C LEU A 448 8.96 -31.16 19.84
N GLU A 449 9.22 -31.29 21.15
CA GLU A 449 8.70 -32.38 21.96
C GLU A 449 7.18 -32.31 22.15
N ALA A 450 6.58 -31.12 22.16
CA ALA A 450 5.14 -30.97 22.20
C ALA A 450 4.50 -31.41 20.87
N ILE A 451 5.07 -31.00 19.74
CA ILE A 451 4.49 -31.28 18.41
C ILE A 451 4.81 -32.67 17.89
N GLN A 452 5.84 -33.37 18.39
CA GLN A 452 6.14 -34.76 17.97
C GLN A 452 4.95 -35.70 18.22
N SER A 453 4.14 -35.41 19.24
CA SER A 453 2.96 -36.18 19.63
C SER A 453 1.73 -35.87 18.76
N SER A 454 1.81 -34.83 17.92
CA SER A 454 0.72 -34.46 17.02
C SER A 454 0.52 -35.51 15.93
N VAL A 455 -0.74 -35.73 15.55
CA VAL A 455 -1.09 -36.62 14.44
C VAL A 455 -0.37 -36.18 13.17
N GLY A 456 0.50 -37.07 12.65
CA GLY A 456 1.15 -37.10 11.32
C GLY A 456 1.59 -35.78 10.69
N PHE A 457 2.85 -35.67 10.28
CA PHE A 457 3.30 -34.57 9.43
C PHE A 457 2.96 -34.84 7.96
N SER A 458 2.61 -33.79 7.20
CA SER A 458 2.54 -33.89 5.74
C SER A 458 3.95 -33.99 5.17
N SER A 459 4.19 -34.95 4.28
CA SER A 459 5.49 -35.10 3.63
C SER A 459 5.73 -33.98 2.61
N GLU A 460 4.73 -33.66 1.79
CA GLU A 460 4.85 -32.70 0.68
C GLU A 460 4.78 -31.24 1.13
N SER A 461 4.17 -30.95 2.28
CA SER A 461 4.05 -29.59 2.85
C SER A 461 4.58 -29.56 4.29
N PHE A 462 5.69 -30.27 4.52
CA PHE A 462 6.27 -30.47 5.85
C PHE A 462 6.57 -29.16 6.56
N ASP A 463 7.26 -28.23 5.91
CA ASP A 463 7.69 -26.97 6.54
C ASP A 463 6.50 -26.14 7.01
N TYR A 464 5.43 -26.10 6.20
CA TYR A 464 4.24 -25.36 6.57
C TYR A 464 3.47 -26.03 7.71
N ASP A 465 3.34 -27.36 7.71
CA ASP A 465 2.71 -28.10 8.82
C ASP A 465 3.54 -27.99 10.10
N LEU A 466 4.87 -28.01 9.99
CA LEU A 466 5.80 -27.82 11.10
C LEU A 466 5.62 -26.47 11.75
N VAL A 467 5.68 -25.38 10.97
CA VAL A 467 5.52 -24.02 11.49
C VAL A 467 4.13 -23.79 12.07
N LEU A 468 3.07 -24.27 11.42
CA LEU A 468 1.70 -24.16 11.94
C LEU A 468 1.55 -24.88 13.29
N LYS A 469 2.04 -26.12 13.41
CA LYS A 469 2.03 -26.86 14.68
C LYS A 469 2.90 -26.19 15.75
N ALA A 470 4.09 -25.75 15.37
CA ALA A 470 5.04 -25.13 16.30
C ALA A 470 4.49 -23.83 16.87
N THR A 471 3.98 -22.93 16.02
CA THR A 471 3.44 -21.63 16.45
C THR A 471 2.18 -21.77 17.30
N ALA A 472 1.37 -22.83 17.13
CA ALA A 472 0.25 -23.12 18.03
C ALA A 472 0.64 -23.64 19.41
N GLN A 473 1.87 -24.14 19.60
CA GLN A 473 2.40 -24.60 20.90
C GLN A 473 3.41 -23.61 21.51
N ALA A 474 3.81 -22.59 20.75
CA ALA A 474 4.73 -21.57 21.16
C ALA A 474 4.06 -20.61 22.14
N GLU A 475 4.74 -20.33 23.25
CA GLU A 475 4.36 -19.20 24.11
C GLU A 475 4.93 -17.90 23.56
N ARG A 476 6.05 -17.98 22.82
CA ARG A 476 6.75 -16.83 22.27
C ARG A 476 7.31 -17.09 20.88
N VAL A 477 6.84 -16.32 19.91
CA VAL A 477 7.36 -16.30 18.54
C VAL A 477 8.14 -14.99 18.33
N GLU A 478 9.42 -15.10 17.99
CA GLU A 478 10.32 -13.96 17.82
C GLU A 478 10.79 -13.81 16.37
N ARG A 479 11.04 -12.57 15.97
CA ARG A 479 11.63 -12.23 14.67
C ARG A 479 12.96 -11.54 14.85
N ILE A 480 14.00 -12.02 14.18
CA ILE A 480 15.25 -11.28 14.04
C ILE A 480 15.15 -10.42 12.77
N ASP A 481 15.23 -9.11 12.93
CA ASP A 481 15.07 -8.15 11.82
C ASP A 481 16.37 -7.95 11.04
N LYS A 482 16.95 -9.06 10.57
CA LYS A 482 18.17 -9.10 9.77
C LYS A 482 18.04 -10.13 8.66
N VAL A 483 18.74 -9.93 7.56
CA VAL A 483 18.90 -10.95 6.52
C VAL A 483 20.00 -11.90 6.97
N LEU A 484 19.64 -13.12 7.39
CA LEU A 484 20.59 -14.06 8.00
C LEU A 484 20.78 -15.36 7.21
N TYR A 485 20.07 -15.51 6.10
CA TYR A 485 20.30 -16.61 5.17
C TYR A 485 19.87 -16.23 3.76
N HIS A 486 20.44 -16.95 2.80
CA HIS A 486 20.26 -16.76 1.37
C HIS A 486 19.80 -18.08 0.77
N VAL A 487 18.73 -18.06 -0.03
CA VAL A 487 18.23 -19.25 -0.71
C VAL A 487 18.82 -19.30 -2.13
N GLN A 488 19.51 -20.38 -2.45
CA GLN A 488 20.05 -20.57 -3.79
C GLN A 488 18.91 -20.89 -4.77
N ASN A 489 18.75 -20.06 -5.79
CA ASN A 489 17.70 -20.28 -6.79
C ASN A 489 18.01 -21.52 -7.64
N ALA A 490 17.09 -22.50 -7.71
CA ALA A 490 17.30 -23.72 -8.52
C ALA A 490 17.54 -23.43 -10.02
N ALA A 491 16.92 -22.39 -10.56
CA ALA A 491 17.14 -21.90 -11.93
C ALA A 491 18.59 -21.47 -12.19
N SER A 492 19.31 -21.09 -11.15
CA SER A 492 20.72 -20.73 -11.26
C SER A 492 21.66 -21.92 -11.45
N ILE A 493 21.21 -23.13 -11.09
CA ILE A 493 22.01 -24.36 -11.15
C ILE A 493 21.80 -25.07 -12.48
N SER A 494 20.57 -25.42 -12.80
CA SER A 494 20.23 -26.06 -14.08
C SER A 494 18.73 -26.00 -14.39
N PRO A 495 18.33 -26.11 -15.68
CA PRO A 495 16.92 -26.20 -16.05
C PRO A 495 16.18 -27.39 -15.43
N ASP A 496 16.88 -28.50 -15.15
CA ASP A 496 16.25 -29.67 -14.52
C ASP A 496 16.04 -29.45 -13.01
N ALA A 497 16.99 -28.80 -12.33
CA ALA A 497 16.83 -28.39 -10.94
C ALA A 497 15.64 -27.43 -10.77
N ASP A 498 15.51 -26.44 -11.66
CA ASP A 498 14.39 -25.50 -11.70
C ASP A 498 13.03 -26.22 -11.84
N ARG A 499 12.93 -27.16 -12.79
CA ARG A 499 11.72 -27.95 -13.02
C ARG A 499 11.36 -28.85 -11.84
N ILE A 500 12.35 -29.34 -11.10
CA ILE A 500 12.13 -30.18 -9.91
C ILE A 500 11.64 -29.29 -8.76
N SER A 501 12.33 -28.18 -8.49
CA SER A 501 11.97 -27.20 -7.47
C SER A 501 10.56 -26.63 -7.69
N SER A 502 10.26 -26.16 -8.91
CA SER A 502 8.94 -25.63 -9.26
C SER A 502 7.81 -26.64 -9.05
N ARG A 503 8.04 -27.93 -9.36
CA ARG A 503 7.05 -29.00 -9.14
C ARG A 503 6.83 -29.27 -7.65
N ARG A 504 7.91 -29.33 -6.87
CA ARG A 504 7.85 -29.49 -5.41
C ARG A 504 7.08 -28.33 -4.76
N GLU A 505 7.34 -27.09 -5.18
CA GLU A 505 6.61 -25.93 -4.68
C GLU A 505 5.11 -25.96 -5.03
N GLU A 506 4.75 -26.36 -6.25
CA GLU A 506 3.34 -26.50 -6.65
C GLU A 506 2.63 -27.57 -5.81
N GLU A 507 3.27 -28.72 -5.60
CA GLU A 507 2.73 -29.81 -4.78
C GLU A 507 2.61 -29.40 -3.30
N ALA A 508 3.63 -28.74 -2.76
CA ALA A 508 3.64 -28.19 -1.41
C ALA A 508 2.52 -27.17 -1.20
N PHE A 509 2.23 -26.32 -2.19
CA PHE A 509 1.10 -25.39 -2.15
C PHE A 509 -0.26 -26.13 -2.20
N ARG A 510 -0.41 -27.10 -3.10
CA ARG A 510 -1.68 -27.84 -3.21
C ARG A 510 -1.99 -28.66 -1.95
N THR A 511 -0.97 -29.27 -1.35
CA THR A 511 -1.09 -30.04 -0.11
C THR A 511 -1.18 -29.13 1.12
N GLY A 512 -0.50 -27.98 1.10
CA GLY A 512 -0.52 -26.97 2.16
C GLY A 512 -1.92 -26.46 2.49
N ARG A 513 -2.83 -26.37 1.50
CA ARG A 513 -4.26 -26.08 1.74
C ARG A 513 -4.89 -27.06 2.74
N LYS A 514 -4.60 -28.36 2.61
CA LYS A 514 -5.14 -29.40 3.52
C LYS A 514 -4.48 -29.32 4.89
N VAL A 515 -3.18 -29.03 4.93
CA VAL A 515 -2.43 -28.82 6.16
C VAL A 515 -3.03 -27.66 6.97
N LEU A 516 -3.24 -26.51 6.34
CA LEU A 516 -3.88 -25.36 6.97
C LEU A 516 -5.30 -25.67 7.46
N ALA A 517 -6.12 -26.34 6.64
CA ALA A 517 -7.47 -26.72 7.06
C ALA A 517 -7.46 -27.66 8.29
N ASN A 518 -6.51 -28.59 8.35
CA ASN A 518 -6.33 -29.46 9.50
C ASN A 518 -5.81 -28.70 10.73
N HIS A 519 -4.91 -27.75 10.53
CA HIS A 519 -4.43 -26.85 11.58
C HIS A 519 -5.57 -26.06 12.22
N LEU A 520 -6.39 -25.38 11.41
CA LEU A 520 -7.53 -24.61 11.89
C LEU A 520 -8.50 -25.51 12.70
N ARG A 521 -8.83 -26.70 12.18
CA ARG A 521 -9.68 -27.67 12.88
C ARG A 521 -9.09 -28.12 14.22
N ARG A 522 -7.78 -28.40 14.29
CA ARG A 522 -7.10 -28.81 15.53
C ARG A 522 -7.17 -27.72 16.61
N ASN A 523 -7.16 -26.46 16.20
CA ASN A 523 -7.24 -25.32 17.10
C ASN A 523 -8.69 -24.83 17.32
N GLY A 524 -9.69 -25.63 16.97
CA GLY A 524 -11.10 -25.30 17.21
C GLY A 524 -11.66 -24.20 16.31
N ILE A 525 -10.98 -23.85 15.22
CA ILE A 525 -11.41 -22.81 14.27
C ILE A 525 -12.17 -23.49 13.13
N ASP A 526 -13.48 -23.24 13.02
CA ASP A 526 -14.29 -23.71 11.89
C ASP A 526 -14.19 -22.73 10.71
N ALA A 527 -13.53 -23.17 9.64
CA ALA A 527 -13.29 -22.37 8.47
C ALA A 527 -13.14 -23.23 7.20
N LEU A 528 -13.39 -22.61 6.06
CA LEU A 528 -13.06 -23.14 4.74
C LEU A 528 -11.77 -22.49 4.24
N VAL A 529 -10.83 -23.31 3.78
CA VAL A 529 -9.59 -22.82 3.15
C VAL A 529 -9.72 -22.91 1.63
N LEU A 530 -9.72 -21.75 0.98
CA LEU A 530 -9.65 -21.60 -0.47
C LEU A 530 -8.19 -21.41 -0.90
N ALA A 531 -7.89 -21.68 -2.17
CA ALA A 531 -6.55 -21.50 -2.73
C ALA A 531 -6.66 -20.77 -4.06
N ASP A 532 -5.90 -19.69 -4.20
CA ASP A 532 -5.63 -19.02 -5.46
C ASP A 532 -4.38 -19.64 -6.09
N VAL A 533 -4.55 -20.30 -7.23
CA VAL A 533 -3.44 -21.01 -7.89
C VAL A 533 -2.49 -20.05 -8.60
N SER A 534 -3.00 -18.94 -9.14
CA SER A 534 -2.19 -17.91 -9.82
C SER A 534 -1.23 -17.25 -8.85
N ASP A 535 -1.76 -16.85 -7.69
CA ASP A 535 -0.99 -16.06 -6.72
C ASP A 535 -0.30 -16.91 -5.65
N ARG A 536 -0.58 -18.21 -5.61
CA ARG A 536 -0.09 -19.15 -4.58
C ARG A 536 -0.41 -18.69 -3.16
N LEU A 537 -1.61 -18.16 -2.97
CA LEU A 537 -2.12 -17.70 -1.69
C LEU A 537 -3.34 -18.54 -1.25
N TYR A 538 -3.51 -18.69 0.06
CA TYR A 538 -4.74 -19.22 0.64
C TYR A 538 -5.64 -18.10 1.13
N THR A 539 -6.95 -18.34 1.08
CA THR A 539 -7.96 -17.47 1.71
C THR A 539 -8.74 -18.29 2.72
N VAL A 540 -8.73 -17.85 3.97
CA VAL A 540 -9.52 -18.48 5.04
C VAL A 540 -10.88 -17.79 5.14
N ARG A 541 -11.95 -18.54 4.87
CA ARG A 541 -13.33 -18.11 5.12
C ARG A 541 -13.83 -18.74 6.41
N TYR A 542 -13.83 -17.96 7.49
CA TYR A 542 -14.35 -18.36 8.79
C TYR A 542 -15.86 -18.56 8.72
N ARG A 543 -16.37 -19.56 9.43
CA ARG A 543 -17.80 -19.86 9.47
C ARG A 543 -18.48 -19.16 10.62
N MET A 544 -19.74 -18.78 10.39
CA MET A 544 -20.62 -18.33 11.46
C MET A 544 -20.86 -19.50 12.44
N PRO A 545 -20.71 -19.29 13.75
CA PRO A 545 -21.06 -20.31 14.74
C PRO A 545 -22.57 -20.58 14.77
N ASP A 546 -22.95 -21.75 15.29
CA ASP A 546 -24.36 -22.15 15.45
C ASP A 546 -25.14 -21.14 16.31
N GLU A 547 -24.53 -20.65 17.40
CA GLU A 547 -25.04 -19.52 18.18
C GLU A 547 -24.55 -18.23 17.53
N THR A 548 -25.40 -17.62 16.70
CA THR A 548 -25.05 -16.39 15.97
C THR A 548 -24.85 -15.24 16.94
N PRO A 549 -23.67 -14.58 16.94
CA PRO A 549 -23.43 -13.46 17.82
C PRO A 549 -24.28 -12.25 17.43
N THR A 550 -24.51 -11.37 18.40
CA THR A 550 -25.26 -10.14 18.13
C THR A 550 -24.37 -9.11 17.42
N LEU A 551 -24.90 -8.50 16.35
CA LEU A 551 -24.27 -7.42 15.59
C LEU A 551 -25.08 -6.14 15.73
N SER A 552 -24.43 -4.99 15.66
CA SER A 552 -25.06 -3.70 15.37
C SER A 552 -24.18 -2.90 14.43
N VAL A 553 -24.77 -1.97 13.68
CA VAL A 553 -24.06 -1.07 12.78
C VAL A 553 -24.18 0.36 13.28
N VAL A 554 -23.05 1.07 13.35
CA VAL A 554 -22.94 2.49 13.66
C VAL A 554 -22.43 3.19 12.43
N VAL A 555 -23.31 3.93 11.76
CA VAL A 555 -22.98 4.75 10.58
C VAL A 555 -22.70 6.18 11.03
N LEU A 556 -21.51 6.68 10.71
CA LEU A 556 -21.11 8.07 10.95
C LEU A 556 -21.54 8.91 9.74
N ALA A 557 -22.64 9.65 9.86
CA ALA A 557 -23.19 10.39 8.72
C ALA A 557 -22.26 11.55 8.30
N GLY A 558 -21.95 11.61 7.01
CA GLY A 558 -21.35 12.77 6.36
C GLY A 558 -22.40 13.83 5.96
N ASP A 559 -22.02 14.74 5.07
CA ASP A 559 -22.86 15.87 4.63
C ASP A 559 -23.72 15.58 3.38
N ASP A 560 -23.60 14.40 2.77
CA ASP A 560 -24.35 13.98 1.57
C ASP A 560 -25.38 12.88 1.87
N ALA A 561 -26.66 13.17 1.60
CA ALA A 561 -27.76 12.24 1.85
C ALA A 561 -27.82 11.08 0.85
N SER A 562 -27.35 11.27 -0.38
CA SER A 562 -27.31 10.24 -1.42
C SER A 562 -26.22 9.22 -1.13
N LEU A 563 -25.04 9.67 -0.72
CA LEU A 563 -23.96 8.78 -0.27
C LEU A 563 -24.40 7.97 0.97
N LEU A 564 -25.06 8.62 1.93
CA LEU A 564 -25.62 7.93 3.10
C LEU A 564 -26.67 6.87 2.72
N ASP A 565 -27.54 7.13 1.75
CA ASP A 565 -28.51 6.15 1.26
C ASP A 565 -27.82 4.97 0.56
N ALA A 566 -26.78 5.21 -0.23
CA ALA A 566 -25.99 4.17 -0.89
C ALA A 566 -25.28 3.28 0.14
N CYS A 567 -24.64 3.89 1.15
CA CYS A 567 -24.03 3.19 2.28
C CYS A 567 -25.04 2.26 2.97
N LEU A 568 -26.17 2.81 3.42
CA LEU A 568 -27.23 2.04 4.09
C LEU A 568 -27.79 0.92 3.22
N SER A 569 -27.97 1.17 1.92
CA SER A 569 -28.46 0.17 0.97
C SER A 569 -27.47 -0.98 0.81
N SER A 570 -26.16 -0.73 0.79
CA SER A 570 -25.14 -1.79 0.74
C SER A 570 -25.12 -2.64 2.02
N ILE A 571 -25.32 -2.02 3.19
CA ILE A 571 -25.43 -2.71 4.48
C ILE A 571 -26.69 -3.58 4.53
N GLU A 572 -27.83 -3.06 4.07
CA GLU A 572 -29.11 -3.78 4.01
C GLU A 572 -29.08 -4.98 3.05
N GLN A 573 -28.26 -4.91 2.00
CA GLN A 573 -28.03 -6.00 1.05
C GLN A 573 -27.02 -7.05 1.56
N SER A 574 -26.28 -6.73 2.62
CA SER A 574 -25.23 -7.61 3.14
C SER A 574 -25.77 -8.83 3.88
N VAL A 575 -24.98 -9.90 3.87
CA VAL A 575 -25.24 -11.14 4.61
C VAL A 575 -24.83 -10.93 6.07
N ILE A 576 -25.77 -10.49 6.90
CA ILE A 576 -25.56 -10.23 8.33
C ILE A 576 -26.69 -10.85 9.17
N PRO A 577 -26.54 -10.97 10.50
CA PRO A 577 -27.63 -11.44 11.36
C PRO A 577 -28.92 -10.66 11.13
N ARG A 578 -30.06 -11.35 11.14
CA ARG A 578 -31.37 -10.72 10.98
C ARG A 578 -31.62 -9.71 12.10
N ASP A 579 -32.42 -8.69 11.78
CA ASP A 579 -32.81 -7.64 12.73
C ASP A 579 -31.60 -6.90 13.36
N THR A 580 -30.46 -6.87 12.66
CA THR A 580 -29.27 -6.09 13.06
C THR A 580 -29.64 -4.61 13.22
N PRO A 581 -29.51 -4.02 14.42
CA PRO A 581 -29.83 -2.61 14.63
C PRO A 581 -28.83 -1.70 13.92
N ILE A 582 -29.36 -0.74 13.16
CA ILE A 582 -28.57 0.30 12.49
C ILE A 582 -28.77 1.62 13.23
N TYR A 583 -27.66 2.22 13.67
CA TYR A 583 -27.58 3.50 14.35
C TYR A 583 -26.90 4.50 13.41
N VAL A 584 -27.59 5.58 13.04
CA VAL A 584 -27.00 6.65 12.23
C VAL A 584 -26.71 7.84 13.14
N VAL A 585 -25.44 8.14 13.35
CA VAL A 585 -25.01 9.27 14.18
C VAL A 585 -24.85 10.50 13.29
N VAL A 586 -25.70 11.50 13.52
CA VAL A 586 -25.74 12.75 12.75
C VAL A 586 -25.21 13.88 13.61
N ASN A 587 -24.25 14.64 13.08
CA ASN A 587 -23.72 15.82 13.75
C ASN A 587 -24.70 17.00 13.59
N GLN A 588 -24.84 17.86 14.60
CA GLN A 588 -25.63 19.10 14.50
C GLN A 588 -25.16 20.04 13.37
N GLU A 589 -23.90 19.94 12.97
CA GLU A 589 -23.33 20.72 11.88
C GLU A 589 -23.64 20.13 10.49
N THR A 590 -24.27 18.95 10.43
CA THR A 590 -24.52 18.26 9.17
C THR A 590 -25.51 19.02 8.29
N SER A 591 -25.39 18.89 6.96
CA SER A 591 -26.29 19.51 5.98
C SER A 591 -27.78 19.26 6.26
N ARG A 592 -28.61 20.24 5.87
CA ARG A 592 -30.07 20.16 6.05
C ARG A 592 -30.66 18.94 5.35
N ASP A 593 -30.10 18.54 4.21
CA ASP A 593 -30.60 17.43 3.41
C ASP A 593 -30.41 16.10 4.15
N VAL A 594 -29.26 15.90 4.79
CA VAL A 594 -29.03 14.71 5.64
C VAL A 594 -29.93 14.73 6.88
N VAL A 595 -30.19 15.89 7.49
CA VAL A 595 -31.13 15.98 8.62
C VAL A 595 -32.55 15.57 8.19
N VAL A 596 -33.02 16.07 7.06
CA VAL A 596 -34.32 15.69 6.48
C VAL A 596 -34.36 14.21 6.11
N TYR A 597 -33.28 13.70 5.53
CA TYR A 597 -33.14 12.29 5.20
C TYR A 597 -33.16 11.41 6.48
N GLY A 598 -32.53 11.86 7.56
CA GLY A 598 -32.60 11.23 8.88
C GLY A 598 -34.05 11.08 9.39
N GLU A 599 -34.88 12.12 9.24
CA GLU A 599 -36.31 12.01 9.56
C GLU A 599 -37.01 10.93 8.72
N HIS A 600 -36.63 10.80 7.45
CA HIS A 600 -37.16 9.77 6.56
C HIS A 600 -36.76 8.37 7.03
N LEU A 601 -35.50 8.16 7.42
CA LEU A 601 -35.01 6.89 7.97
C LEU A 601 -35.82 6.44 9.19
N VAL A 602 -36.10 7.37 10.11
CA VAL A 602 -36.94 7.08 11.30
C VAL A 602 -38.37 6.73 10.90
N ARG A 603 -38.99 7.51 9.99
CA ARG A 603 -40.38 7.25 9.53
C ARG A 603 -40.52 5.89 8.85
N LYS A 604 -39.47 5.42 8.15
CA LYS A 604 -39.43 4.12 7.48
C LYS A 604 -38.96 2.97 8.38
N ASN A 605 -38.57 3.25 9.62
CA ASN A 605 -37.96 2.27 10.53
C ASN A 605 -36.74 1.55 9.90
N ARG A 606 -35.97 2.26 9.07
CA ARG A 606 -34.72 1.74 8.47
C ARG A 606 -33.55 1.81 9.44
N ALA A 607 -33.47 2.89 10.22
CA ALA A 607 -32.40 3.10 11.18
C ALA A 607 -32.84 3.98 12.36
N ARG A 608 -32.10 3.90 13.47
CA ARG A 608 -32.22 4.79 14.62
C ARG A 608 -31.26 5.96 14.45
N VAL A 609 -31.78 7.16 14.29
CA VAL A 609 -30.98 8.38 14.15
C VAL A 609 -30.65 8.94 15.53
N ILE A 610 -29.36 9.20 15.77
CA ILE A 610 -28.83 9.75 17.02
C ILE A 610 -28.18 11.10 16.72
N ALA A 611 -28.64 12.15 17.37
CA ALA A 611 -28.07 13.48 17.23
C ALA A 611 -26.85 13.66 18.15
N TYR A 612 -25.71 14.02 17.58
CA TYR A 612 -24.50 14.40 18.30
C TYR A 612 -24.41 15.93 18.43
N GLN A 613 -24.31 16.43 19.66
CA GLN A 613 -24.41 17.85 20.01
C GLN A 613 -23.05 18.56 20.13
N GLY A 614 -21.96 17.94 19.69
CA GLY A 614 -20.60 18.50 19.74
C GLY A 614 -20.12 19.05 18.40
N SER A 615 -18.90 19.59 18.39
CA SER A 615 -18.19 19.87 17.13
C SER A 615 -17.76 18.56 16.46
N SER A 616 -17.61 18.58 15.13
CA SER A 616 -17.22 17.39 14.35
C SER A 616 -16.06 16.61 14.99
N ASN A 617 -16.35 15.38 15.39
CA ASN A 617 -15.45 14.50 16.13
C ASN A 617 -15.89 13.04 15.93
N ARG A 618 -15.22 12.34 15.01
CA ARG A 618 -15.55 10.94 14.66
C ARG A 618 -15.39 9.99 15.85
N ALA A 619 -14.39 10.20 16.72
CA ALA A 619 -14.20 9.41 17.93
C ALA A 619 -15.40 9.50 18.88
N ALA A 620 -15.90 10.71 19.13
CA ALA A 620 -17.04 10.94 20.00
C ALA A 620 -18.35 10.40 19.40
N MET A 621 -18.52 10.54 18.08
CA MET A 621 -19.67 9.97 17.37
C MET A 621 -19.67 8.43 17.42
N ALA A 622 -18.50 7.80 17.23
CA ALA A 622 -18.35 6.36 17.38
C ALA A 622 -18.67 5.91 18.82
N ASN A 623 -18.10 6.55 19.85
CA ASN A 623 -18.41 6.27 21.25
C ASN A 623 -19.91 6.41 21.57
N LEU A 624 -20.55 7.44 21.02
CA LEU A 624 -21.99 7.64 21.16
C LEU A 624 -22.76 6.48 20.53
N GLY A 625 -22.38 6.02 19.34
CA GLY A 625 -22.94 4.81 18.73
C GLY A 625 -22.77 3.56 19.58
N PHE A 626 -21.56 3.32 20.11
CA PHE A 626 -21.28 2.21 21.03
C PHE A 626 -22.16 2.26 22.28
N SER A 627 -22.43 3.46 22.83
CA SER A 627 -23.30 3.64 24.00
C SER A 627 -24.77 3.25 23.76
N GLN A 628 -25.21 3.22 22.50
CA GLN A 628 -26.58 2.84 22.12
C GLN A 628 -26.72 1.34 21.83
N SER A 629 -25.60 0.64 21.64
CA SER A 629 -25.58 -0.78 21.31
C SER A 629 -25.17 -1.62 22.52
N THR A 630 -25.76 -2.81 22.63
CA THR A 630 -25.33 -3.86 23.55
C THR A 630 -24.83 -5.11 22.81
N SER A 631 -24.67 -5.03 21.49
CA SER A 631 -24.29 -6.16 20.64
C SER A 631 -22.85 -6.58 20.87
N ASP A 632 -22.56 -7.87 20.79
CA ASP A 632 -21.22 -8.46 20.97
C ASP A 632 -20.21 -7.91 19.96
N TYR A 633 -20.68 -7.57 18.75
CA TYR A 633 -19.91 -6.96 17.69
C TYR A 633 -20.58 -5.68 17.20
N VAL A 634 -19.75 -4.70 16.85
CA VAL A 634 -20.19 -3.41 16.32
C VAL A 634 -19.39 -3.09 15.07
N LEU A 635 -20.07 -2.94 13.95
CA LEU A 635 -19.49 -2.33 12.75
C LEU A 635 -19.57 -0.82 12.90
N VAL A 636 -18.44 -0.12 12.88
CA VAL A 636 -18.39 1.33 12.66
C VAL A 636 -18.02 1.57 11.20
N VAL A 637 -18.78 2.44 10.53
CA VAL A 637 -18.62 2.73 9.11
C VAL A 637 -18.92 4.19 8.83
N ASP A 638 -18.16 4.83 7.95
CA ASP A 638 -18.49 6.18 7.47
C ASP A 638 -19.66 6.11 6.49
N GLY A 639 -20.53 7.13 6.51
CA GLY A 639 -21.75 7.19 5.68
C GLY A 639 -21.51 7.34 4.18
N ASP A 640 -20.26 7.41 3.73
CA ASP A 640 -19.84 7.48 2.33
C ASP A 640 -19.19 6.17 1.82
N VAL A 641 -19.25 5.11 2.64
CA VAL A 641 -18.68 3.79 2.33
C VAL A 641 -19.75 2.84 1.81
N GLU A 642 -19.45 2.18 0.69
CA GLU A 642 -20.29 1.18 0.04
C GLU A 642 -19.53 -0.14 -0.08
N PHE A 643 -20.08 -1.23 0.47
CA PHE A 643 -19.44 -2.55 0.39
C PHE A 643 -19.62 -3.16 -1.01
N ALA A 644 -18.53 -3.70 -1.57
CA ALA A 644 -18.52 -4.18 -2.96
C ALA A 644 -19.21 -5.55 -3.15
N ASP A 645 -19.26 -6.37 -2.09
CA ASP A 645 -19.82 -7.73 -2.10
C ASP A 645 -20.81 -7.88 -0.92
N PRO A 646 -22.03 -8.42 -1.13
CA PRO A 646 -22.94 -8.78 -0.04
C PRO A 646 -22.34 -9.64 1.09
N GLU A 647 -21.33 -10.46 0.81
CA GLU A 647 -20.64 -11.28 1.83
C GLU A 647 -19.57 -10.50 2.62
N ALA A 648 -19.24 -9.27 2.25
CA ALA A 648 -18.18 -8.46 2.86
C ALA A 648 -18.31 -8.38 4.39
N LEU A 649 -19.49 -7.99 4.87
CA LEU A 649 -19.75 -7.85 6.30
C LEU A 649 -19.77 -9.19 7.05
N ASN A 650 -20.25 -10.24 6.40
CA ASN A 650 -20.19 -11.61 6.94
C ASN A 650 -18.73 -12.01 7.18
N CYS A 651 -17.87 -11.81 6.18
CA CYS A 651 -16.44 -12.11 6.26
C CYS A 651 -15.74 -11.32 7.37
N MET A 652 -16.05 -10.02 7.51
CA MET A 652 -15.50 -9.22 8.62
C MET A 652 -15.97 -9.73 9.98
N LEU A 653 -17.27 -10.03 10.12
CA LEU A 653 -17.85 -10.54 11.36
C LEU A 653 -17.24 -11.89 11.74
N THR A 654 -17.23 -12.87 10.83
CA THR A 654 -16.72 -14.22 11.14
C THR A 654 -15.22 -14.24 11.40
N HIS A 655 -14.46 -13.33 10.80
CA HIS A 655 -13.05 -13.12 11.15
C HIS A 655 -12.88 -12.54 12.55
N CYS A 656 -13.70 -11.55 12.92
CA CYS A 656 -13.66 -10.90 14.24
C CYS A 656 -14.17 -11.80 15.38
N ILE A 657 -14.93 -12.86 15.06
CA ILE A 657 -15.41 -13.84 16.06
C ILE A 657 -14.26 -14.57 16.74
N ARG A 658 -13.14 -14.79 16.04
CA ARG A 658 -11.94 -15.41 16.62
C ARG A 658 -11.56 -14.75 17.94
N GLU A 659 -11.28 -15.54 18.97
CA GLU A 659 -11.05 -15.05 20.33
C GLU A 659 -9.92 -14.01 20.42
N ASP A 660 -8.83 -14.25 19.69
CA ASP A 660 -7.62 -13.44 19.62
C ASP A 660 -7.79 -12.12 18.83
N VAL A 661 -8.81 -11.97 17.99
CA VAL A 661 -9.01 -10.78 17.14
C VAL A 661 -9.93 -9.77 17.82
N GLY A 662 -9.47 -8.52 17.96
CA GLY A 662 -10.26 -7.42 18.54
C GLY A 662 -10.94 -6.54 17.49
N ILE A 663 -10.27 -6.35 16.35
CA ILE A 663 -10.71 -5.47 15.27
C ILE A 663 -10.42 -6.12 13.91
N VAL A 664 -11.36 -6.00 12.96
CA VAL A 664 -11.16 -6.33 11.54
C VAL A 664 -11.46 -5.11 10.68
N GLY A 665 -10.54 -4.75 9.78
CA GLY A 665 -10.70 -3.70 8.78
C GLY A 665 -10.76 -4.26 7.36
N ALA A 666 -11.46 -3.53 6.48
CA ALA A 666 -11.57 -3.83 5.05
C ALA A 666 -10.46 -3.17 4.22
N LYS A 667 -10.29 -3.64 3.00
CA LYS A 667 -9.62 -2.91 1.92
C LYS A 667 -10.56 -1.85 1.41
N THR A 668 -10.15 -0.59 1.47
CA THR A 668 -10.95 0.52 0.95
C THR A 668 -10.39 0.95 -0.40
N LEU A 669 -11.27 1.22 -1.36
CA LEU A 669 -10.97 1.66 -2.70
C LEU A 669 -11.50 3.08 -2.92
N PHE A 670 -10.82 3.83 -3.78
CA PHE A 670 -11.37 5.00 -4.43
C PHE A 670 -12.37 4.57 -5.52
N ALA A 671 -13.19 5.50 -6.00
CA ALA A 671 -14.17 5.22 -7.05
C ALA A 671 -13.54 4.83 -8.41
N ASP A 672 -12.25 5.13 -8.62
CA ASP A 672 -11.47 4.82 -9.82
C ASP A 672 -10.79 3.44 -9.80
N ASP A 673 -11.19 2.55 -8.87
CA ASP A 673 -10.60 1.24 -8.63
C ASP A 673 -9.11 1.28 -8.23
N THR A 674 -8.62 2.40 -7.71
CA THR A 674 -7.34 2.43 -6.99
C THR A 674 -7.54 2.20 -5.48
N ILE A 675 -6.54 1.63 -4.83
CA ILE A 675 -6.56 1.36 -3.40
C ILE A 675 -6.49 2.70 -2.65
N ARG A 676 -7.37 2.89 -1.68
CA ARG A 676 -7.24 3.94 -0.68
C ARG A 676 -6.35 3.48 0.45
N HIS A 677 -6.69 2.34 1.06
CA HIS A 677 -5.82 1.70 2.04
C HIS A 677 -6.05 0.18 2.10
N ALA A 678 -4.97 -0.56 2.31
CA ALA A 678 -4.94 -1.99 2.62
C ALA A 678 -4.52 -2.23 4.08
N GLY A 679 -5.07 -1.42 5.00
CA GLY A 679 -4.61 -1.28 6.37
C GLY A 679 -3.72 -0.05 6.55
N MET A 680 -3.27 0.19 7.77
CA MET A 680 -2.44 1.34 8.12
C MET A 680 -1.20 0.90 8.89
N MET A 681 -0.10 1.60 8.66
CA MET A 681 1.12 1.51 9.47
C MET A 681 1.36 2.78 10.26
N VAL A 682 1.99 2.66 11.42
CA VAL A 682 2.28 3.75 12.36
C VAL A 682 3.79 3.94 12.45
N GLY A 683 4.32 5.10 12.03
CA GLY A 683 5.76 5.17 11.80
C GLY A 683 6.37 6.57 11.64
N PRO A 684 7.71 6.62 11.38
CA PRO A 684 8.62 7.74 11.67
C PRO A 684 8.50 8.96 10.74
N TYR A 685 7.39 9.12 10.03
CA TYR A 685 7.00 10.38 9.41
C TYR A 685 5.72 10.91 10.03
N GLU A 686 5.78 10.81 11.36
CA GLU A 686 5.15 11.76 12.24
C GLU A 686 3.66 11.42 12.50
N SER A 687 3.05 10.43 11.81
CA SER A 687 1.70 9.92 12.12
C SER A 687 1.49 8.45 11.63
N ALA A 688 0.40 8.17 10.92
CA ALA A 688 0.11 6.87 10.31
C ALA A 688 -0.08 7.02 8.79
N SER A 689 0.27 5.99 8.03
CA SER A 689 0.20 5.97 6.57
C SER A 689 -0.70 4.84 6.06
N GLU A 690 -1.42 5.11 4.98
CA GLU A 690 -2.30 4.18 4.29
C GLU A 690 -1.48 3.23 3.40
N ILE A 691 -1.53 1.93 3.69
CA ILE A 691 -0.73 0.94 2.96
C ILE A 691 -1.29 0.78 1.54
N GLY A 692 -0.43 0.89 0.53
CA GLY A 692 -0.78 0.67 -0.87
C GLY A 692 -1.67 1.73 -1.50
N ALA A 693 -1.78 2.94 -0.93
CA ALA A 693 -2.57 4.03 -1.51
C ALA A 693 -2.25 4.25 -3.00
N ASN A 694 -3.26 4.53 -3.82
CA ASN A 694 -3.19 4.71 -5.28
C ASN A 694 -2.73 3.48 -6.10
N MET A 695 -2.30 2.37 -5.48
CA MET A 695 -2.03 1.14 -6.24
C MET A 695 -3.32 0.62 -6.90
N PRO A 696 -3.25 -0.03 -8.07
CA PRO A 696 -4.42 -0.68 -8.66
C PRO A 696 -5.12 -1.64 -7.70
N ARG A 697 -6.44 -1.77 -7.80
CA ARG A 697 -7.24 -2.74 -6.99
C ARG A 697 -6.65 -4.15 -7.05
N SER A 698 -6.15 -4.57 -8.20
CA SER A 698 -5.57 -5.91 -8.41
C SER A 698 -4.15 -6.08 -7.86
N ALA A 699 -3.49 -5.00 -7.44
CA ALA A 699 -2.09 -5.03 -7.02
C ALA A 699 -1.87 -6.01 -5.86
N ARG A 700 -0.84 -6.85 -6.01
CA ARG A 700 -0.41 -7.80 -4.97
C ARG A 700 0.31 -7.08 -3.83
N GLY A 701 1.12 -6.10 -4.20
CA GLY A 701 2.08 -5.41 -3.34
C GLY A 701 3.13 -6.34 -2.75
N TYR A 702 4.00 -5.77 -1.91
CA TYR A 702 5.10 -6.50 -1.28
C TYR A 702 4.58 -7.72 -0.50
N LEU A 703 5.12 -8.89 -0.82
CA LEU A 703 4.76 -10.17 -0.19
C LEU A 703 3.26 -10.52 -0.29
N GLY A 704 2.53 -9.98 -1.28
CA GLY A 704 1.10 -10.22 -1.47
C GLY A 704 0.20 -9.53 -0.42
N ARG A 705 0.76 -8.62 0.39
CA ARG A 705 0.10 -8.01 1.55
C ARG A 705 -1.11 -7.15 1.22
N LEU A 706 -1.30 -6.72 -0.02
CA LEU A 706 -2.48 -5.94 -0.43
C LEU A 706 -3.70 -6.84 -0.71
N GLN A 707 -3.49 -8.14 -0.91
CA GLN A 707 -4.54 -9.12 -1.22
C GLN A 707 -4.83 -10.07 -0.05
N CYS A 708 -3.83 -10.40 0.75
CA CYS A 708 -3.97 -11.40 1.80
C CYS A 708 -4.38 -10.80 3.15
N ALA A 709 -5.00 -11.63 4.00
CA ALA A 709 -5.26 -11.26 5.37
C ALA A 709 -3.94 -11.12 6.13
N SER A 710 -3.79 -10.07 6.92
CA SER A 710 -2.60 -9.88 7.75
C SER A 710 -2.92 -9.09 9.00
N ASN A 711 -2.13 -9.31 10.05
CA ASN A 711 -2.13 -8.43 11.20
C ASN A 711 -1.36 -7.14 10.88
N VAL A 712 -1.91 -6.01 11.31
CA VAL A 712 -1.41 -4.65 11.09
C VAL A 712 -1.51 -3.86 12.39
N SER A 713 -0.83 -2.72 12.50
CA SER A 713 -0.92 -1.89 13.71
C SER A 713 -2.25 -1.15 13.82
N ALA A 714 -2.84 -0.77 12.69
CA ALA A 714 -4.11 -0.07 12.65
C ALA A 714 -4.90 -0.34 11.36
N VAL A 715 -6.21 -0.14 11.45
CA VAL A 715 -7.14 -0.09 10.32
C VAL A 715 -8.01 1.16 10.47
N SER A 716 -8.54 1.69 9.36
CA SER A 716 -9.31 2.93 9.38
C SER A 716 -10.69 2.74 10.03
N LEU A 717 -11.17 3.78 10.72
CA LEU A 717 -12.57 3.86 11.22
C LEU A 717 -13.60 3.87 10.08
N SER A 718 -13.18 4.10 8.83
CA SER A 718 -14.07 4.18 7.67
C SER A 718 -14.86 2.88 7.45
N ALA A 719 -14.28 1.72 7.79
CA ALA A 719 -14.97 0.42 7.82
C ALA A 719 -14.25 -0.53 8.81
N MET A 720 -14.76 -0.58 10.04
CA MET A 720 -14.13 -1.27 11.17
C MET A 720 -15.13 -2.14 11.93
N MET A 721 -14.94 -3.46 11.90
CA MET A 721 -15.67 -4.41 12.76
C MET A 721 -14.95 -4.56 14.09
N VAL A 722 -15.64 -4.30 15.20
CA VAL A 722 -15.05 -4.26 16.54
C VAL A 722 -15.76 -5.23 17.46
N LYS A 723 -14.98 -6.06 18.16
CA LYS A 723 -15.44 -6.89 19.27
C LYS A 723 -15.70 -6.00 20.49
N ARG A 724 -16.90 -6.07 21.09
CA ARG A 724 -17.27 -5.24 22.25
C ARG A 724 -16.29 -5.39 23.42
N ALA A 725 -15.88 -6.61 23.74
CA ALA A 725 -14.93 -6.86 24.82
C ALA A 725 -13.60 -6.10 24.61
N ALA A 726 -13.13 -5.99 23.36
CA ALA A 726 -11.93 -5.24 23.00
C ALA A 726 -12.16 -3.72 23.11
N TYR A 727 -13.33 -3.22 22.71
CA TYR A 727 -13.71 -1.82 22.90
C TYR A 727 -13.75 -1.45 24.40
N ASP A 728 -14.37 -2.30 25.22
CA ASP A 728 -14.54 -2.06 26.66
C ASP A 728 -13.19 -2.11 27.40
N SER A 729 -12.31 -3.08 27.07
CA SER A 729 -10.96 -3.17 27.66
C SER A 729 -10.10 -1.97 27.30
N ALA A 730 -10.16 -1.52 26.03
CA ALA A 730 -9.46 -0.33 25.53
C ALA A 730 -10.08 1.00 26.01
N LYS A 731 -11.25 0.96 26.67
CA LYS A 731 -12.01 2.12 27.15
C LYS A 731 -12.45 3.07 26.03
N GLY A 732 -12.79 2.50 24.88
CA GLY A 732 -13.31 3.21 23.71
C GLY A 732 -12.36 4.17 23.02
N PHE A 733 -12.89 4.97 22.09
CA PHE A 733 -12.13 5.96 21.34
C PHE A 733 -11.77 7.16 22.24
N ASP A 734 -10.57 7.73 22.04
CA ASP A 734 -10.16 8.92 22.79
C ASP A 734 -10.61 10.18 22.05
N GLU A 735 -11.64 10.83 22.58
CA GLU A 735 -12.33 11.97 21.96
C GLU A 735 -11.46 13.24 21.83
N ARG A 736 -10.22 13.22 22.34
CA ARG A 736 -9.23 14.26 22.06
C ARG A 736 -8.75 14.23 20.62
N PHE A 737 -8.80 13.08 19.94
CA PHE A 737 -8.54 12.94 18.51
C PHE A 737 -9.79 13.31 17.71
N GLN A 738 -9.92 14.60 17.36
CA GLN A 738 -11.09 15.15 16.67
C GLN A 738 -10.91 15.16 15.15
N VAL A 739 -9.67 15.36 14.68
CA VAL A 739 -9.35 15.55 13.26
C VAL A 739 -8.76 14.28 12.67
N SER A 740 -7.79 13.65 13.33
CA SER A 740 -7.08 12.50 12.80
C SER A 740 -6.65 11.51 13.88
N ASN A 741 -6.18 10.33 13.47
CA ASN A 741 -5.55 9.31 14.33
C ASN A 741 -6.43 8.68 15.43
N CYS A 742 -7.74 8.93 15.45
CA CYS A 742 -8.62 8.33 16.44
C CYS A 742 -8.71 6.80 16.29
N ASP A 743 -8.71 6.31 15.06
CA ASP A 743 -8.63 4.90 14.68
C ASP A 743 -7.27 4.29 15.05
N VAL A 744 -6.19 5.00 14.74
CA VAL A 744 -4.83 4.57 15.08
C VAL A 744 -4.67 4.41 16.59
N ASP A 745 -4.98 5.43 17.39
CA ASP A 745 -4.91 5.32 18.86
C ASP A 745 -5.81 4.20 19.40
N PHE A 746 -7.02 4.04 18.84
CA PHE A 746 -7.92 2.98 19.27
C PHE A 746 -7.37 1.58 18.97
N CYS A 747 -6.87 1.34 17.76
CA CYS A 747 -6.23 0.07 17.40
C CYS A 747 -5.03 -0.23 18.31
N LEU A 748 -4.19 0.76 18.60
CA LEU A 748 -3.03 0.59 19.49
C LEU A 748 -3.43 0.30 20.94
N LYS A 749 -4.51 0.91 21.45
CA LYS A 749 -5.06 0.55 22.77
C LYS A 749 -5.58 -0.89 22.79
N VAL A 750 -6.32 -1.30 21.75
CA VAL A 750 -6.83 -2.68 21.64
C VAL A 750 -5.68 -3.68 21.54
N ALA A 751 -4.64 -3.40 20.76
CA ALA A 751 -3.44 -4.23 20.66
C ALA A 751 -2.72 -4.36 22.00
N LYS A 752 -2.63 -3.27 22.78
CA LYS A 752 -2.03 -3.28 24.12
C LYS A 752 -2.78 -4.19 25.11
N GLU A 753 -4.08 -4.40 24.92
CA GLU A 753 -4.89 -5.34 25.71
C GLU A 753 -4.73 -6.80 25.24
N GLY A 754 -3.87 -7.08 24.26
CA GLY A 754 -3.53 -8.43 23.80
C GLY A 754 -4.35 -8.92 22.60
N TYR A 755 -5.20 -8.08 22.02
CA TYR A 755 -5.97 -8.42 20.83
C TYR A 755 -5.20 -8.15 19.54
N LEU A 756 -5.42 -8.99 18.53
CA LEU A 756 -4.96 -8.76 17.16
C LEU A 756 -5.86 -7.74 16.46
N ILE A 757 -5.22 -6.89 15.65
CA ILE A 757 -5.87 -6.04 14.65
C ILE A 757 -5.63 -6.70 13.30
N ALA A 758 -6.70 -7.06 12.59
CA ALA A 758 -6.62 -7.78 11.34
C ALA A 758 -7.09 -6.90 10.17
N TYR A 759 -6.29 -6.85 9.11
CA TYR A 759 -6.71 -6.43 7.79
C TYR A 759 -7.16 -7.66 7.00
N ASN A 760 -8.31 -7.57 6.32
CA ASN A 760 -8.80 -8.63 5.45
C ASN A 760 -8.85 -8.14 3.99
N GLY A 761 -7.83 -8.49 3.21
CA GLY A 761 -7.74 -8.12 1.80
C GLY A 761 -8.78 -8.76 0.88
N GLY A 762 -9.54 -9.75 1.36
CA GLY A 762 -10.69 -10.32 0.67
C GLY A 762 -12.01 -9.57 0.88
N VAL A 763 -12.00 -8.48 1.69
CA VAL A 763 -13.17 -7.63 1.92
C VAL A 763 -12.90 -6.25 1.32
N GLU A 764 -13.70 -5.86 0.33
CA GLU A 764 -13.55 -4.60 -0.38
C GLU A 764 -14.75 -3.66 -0.15
N ALA A 765 -14.46 -2.38 0.04
CA ALA A 765 -15.45 -1.32 0.11
C ALA A 765 -14.97 -0.08 -0.65
N TYR A 766 -15.88 0.62 -1.31
CA TYR A 766 -15.62 1.89 -1.98
C TYR A 766 -15.93 3.02 -1.03
N ARG A 767 -15.06 4.02 -0.94
CA ARG A 767 -15.39 5.30 -0.32
C ARG A 767 -15.64 6.32 -1.42
N LYS A 768 -16.90 6.68 -1.62
CA LYS A 768 -17.37 7.50 -2.76
C LYS A 768 -17.47 8.99 -2.44
N GLY A 769 -17.37 9.37 -1.17
CA GLY A 769 -17.28 10.77 -0.75
C GLY A 769 -15.89 11.33 -0.96
N SER A 770 -15.80 12.65 -1.16
CA SER A 770 -14.53 13.36 -1.07
C SER A 770 -14.00 13.28 0.37
N ASP A 771 -12.67 13.25 0.54
CA ASP A 771 -12.01 13.18 1.86
C ASP A 771 -12.44 14.26 2.84
N SER A 772 -12.95 15.36 2.30
CA SER A 772 -13.42 16.51 3.03
C SER A 772 -14.93 16.47 3.35
N GLY A 773 -15.68 15.51 2.84
CA GLY A 773 -17.14 15.47 2.95
C GLY A 773 -17.81 16.72 2.36
N GLY A 774 -17.21 17.32 1.32
CA GLY A 774 -17.68 18.59 0.74
C GLY A 774 -17.39 19.83 1.62
N ARG A 775 -16.42 19.76 2.53
CA ARG A 775 -15.95 20.91 3.33
C ARG A 775 -14.56 21.41 2.90
N SER A 776 -14.25 22.63 3.32
CA SER A 776 -12.98 23.31 3.07
C SER A 776 -11.77 22.45 3.42
N ALA A 777 -10.60 22.80 2.87
CA ALA A 777 -9.33 22.37 3.44
C ALA A 777 -9.35 22.62 4.94
N LEU A 778 -8.62 21.81 5.71
CA LEU A 778 -8.57 21.98 7.16
C LEU A 778 -8.33 23.46 7.47
N THR A 779 -9.25 24.07 8.22
CA THR A 779 -9.07 25.45 8.71
C THR A 779 -7.74 25.54 9.46
N GLU A 780 -7.11 26.71 9.55
CA GLU A 780 -5.85 26.88 10.31
C GLU A 780 -5.97 26.29 11.73
N LYS A 781 -7.15 26.45 12.36
CA LYS A 781 -7.47 25.84 13.65
C LYS A 781 -7.46 24.31 13.62
N GLN A 782 -8.00 23.69 12.58
CA GLN A 782 -8.00 22.23 12.40
C GLN A 782 -6.61 21.70 12.02
N GLN A 783 -5.83 22.43 11.21
CA GLN A 783 -4.43 22.07 10.92
C GLN A 783 -3.59 22.10 12.21
N LEU A 784 -3.66 23.18 12.98
CA LEU A 784 -3.02 23.28 14.29
C LEU A 784 -3.49 22.19 15.25
N ARG A 785 -4.75 21.76 15.14
CA ARG A 785 -5.31 20.66 15.94
C ARG A 785 -4.75 19.32 15.49
N ALA A 786 -4.69 19.04 14.19
CA ALA A 786 -4.11 17.82 13.63
C ALA A 786 -2.65 17.68 14.08
N GLU A 787 -1.84 18.75 14.00
CA GLU A 787 -0.46 18.75 14.49
C GLU A 787 -0.36 18.53 16.01
N ARG A 788 -1.31 19.05 16.81
CA ARG A 788 -1.36 18.76 18.26
C ARG A 788 -1.75 17.30 18.54
N GLU A 789 -2.69 16.75 17.80
CA GLU A 789 -3.15 15.36 17.92
C GLU A 789 -2.04 14.40 17.54
N LYS A 790 -1.33 14.71 16.47
CA LYS A 790 -0.11 14.04 16.03
C LYS A 790 0.98 14.04 17.11
N ALA A 791 1.31 15.21 17.67
CA ALA A 791 2.23 15.30 18.81
C ALA A 791 1.74 14.51 20.05
N PHE A 792 0.43 14.44 20.27
CA PHE A 792 -0.15 13.65 21.36
C PHE A 792 -0.04 12.14 21.11
N LEU A 793 -0.20 11.68 19.86
CA LEU A 793 0.03 10.30 19.46
C LEU A 793 1.49 9.90 19.73
N HIS A 794 2.46 10.76 19.38
CA HIS A 794 3.89 10.57 19.69
C HIS A 794 4.13 10.45 21.19
N TYR A 795 3.56 11.36 21.96
CA TYR A 795 3.70 11.36 23.42
C TYR A 795 3.19 10.06 24.04
N ARG A 796 2.08 9.50 23.53
CA ARG A 796 1.47 8.29 24.06
C ARG A 796 2.17 7.01 23.61
N TRP A 797 2.62 6.96 22.36
CA TRP A 797 3.17 5.76 21.73
C TRP A 797 4.60 5.97 21.22
N PRO A 798 5.54 6.45 22.06
CA PRO A 798 6.86 6.88 21.58
C PRO A 798 7.67 5.76 20.92
N HIS A 799 7.49 4.51 21.37
CA HIS A 799 8.21 3.36 20.83
C HIS A 799 7.91 3.12 19.34
N LEU A 800 6.69 3.37 18.84
CA LEU A 800 6.39 3.18 17.41
C LEU A 800 7.11 4.20 16.51
N PHE A 801 7.43 5.37 17.06
CA PHE A 801 8.15 6.43 16.33
C PHE A 801 9.67 6.35 16.50
N VAL A 802 10.14 5.59 17.50
CA VAL A 802 11.57 5.35 17.75
C VAL A 802 12.02 4.02 17.13
N ASP A 803 11.27 2.95 17.39
CA ASP A 803 11.59 1.58 16.97
C ASP A 803 10.98 1.24 15.60
N GLY A 804 9.92 1.95 15.20
CA GLY A 804 9.14 1.69 13.97
C GLY A 804 7.89 0.83 14.21
N ASP A 805 7.06 0.70 13.17
CA ASP A 805 5.89 -0.19 13.20
C ASP A 805 6.35 -1.66 13.29
N PRO A 806 5.89 -2.47 14.25
CA PRO A 806 6.31 -3.87 14.36
C PRO A 806 5.89 -4.73 13.15
N TYR A 807 4.81 -4.39 12.45
CA TYR A 807 4.39 -5.06 11.22
C TYR A 807 5.12 -4.54 9.98
N MET A 808 6.14 -3.69 10.16
CA MET A 808 7.12 -3.29 9.16
C MET A 808 8.51 -3.71 9.61
N SER A 809 9.29 -4.29 8.70
CA SER A 809 10.72 -4.51 8.97
C SER A 809 11.46 -3.18 8.97
N SER A 810 12.43 -3.02 9.86
CA SER A 810 13.35 -1.88 9.88
C SER A 810 14.25 -1.82 8.64
N CYS A 811 14.27 -2.87 7.81
CA CYS A 811 14.96 -2.90 6.53
C CYS A 811 14.21 -2.12 5.43
N LEU A 812 12.95 -1.74 5.68
CA LEU A 812 12.10 -0.99 4.75
C LEU A 812 12.16 0.51 5.04
N ASP A 813 11.95 1.34 4.02
CA ASP A 813 11.80 2.78 4.21
C ASP A 813 10.46 3.04 4.89
N PRO A 814 10.47 3.54 6.14
CA PRO A 814 9.24 3.67 6.88
C PRO A 814 8.42 4.92 6.45
N ARG A 815 8.87 5.65 5.41
CA ARG A 815 8.08 6.65 4.67
C ARG A 815 7.16 6.06 3.62
N ALA A 816 7.55 4.92 3.07
CA ALA A 816 6.97 4.47 1.82
C ALA A 816 5.76 3.58 2.12
N PRO A 817 4.53 3.96 1.70
CA PRO A 817 3.35 3.11 1.81
C PRO A 817 3.41 1.83 0.97
N TYR A 818 4.50 1.66 0.24
CA TYR A 818 4.74 0.62 -0.76
C TYR A 818 5.82 -0.38 -0.37
N PHE A 819 6.32 -0.34 0.88
CA PHE A 819 7.40 -1.22 1.37
C PHE A 819 8.69 -1.07 0.53
N LEU A 820 9.06 0.18 0.21
CA LEU A 820 10.33 0.50 -0.45
C LEU A 820 11.51 0.05 0.42
N LEU A 821 12.63 -0.30 -0.20
CA LEU A 821 13.88 -0.59 0.50
C LEU A 821 14.35 0.61 1.34
N GLY A 822 14.76 0.37 2.58
CA GLY A 822 15.22 1.41 3.49
C GLY A 822 16.43 2.18 2.96
N PRO A 823 16.57 3.47 3.30
CA PRO A 823 17.73 4.24 2.91
C PRO A 823 18.98 3.63 3.52
N VAL A 824 20.09 3.79 2.80
CA VAL A 824 21.38 3.38 3.29
C VAL A 824 21.90 4.44 4.26
N GLN A 825 22.00 4.10 5.54
CA GLN A 825 22.50 5.00 6.59
C GLN A 825 24.01 5.22 6.50
#